data_AF-A0A4Z1BLV8-F1
#
_entry.id   AF-A0A4Z1BLV8-F1
#
_cell.length_a   1.000
_cell.length_b   1.000
_cell.length_c   1.000
_cell.angle_alpha   90.00
_cell.angle_beta   90.00
_cell.angle_gamma   90.00
#
_symmetry.space_group_name_H-M   'P 1'
#
loop_
_entity.id
_entity.type
_entity.pdbx_description
1 polymer ?
#
loop_
_entity_poly.entity_id
_entity_poly.type
_entity_poly.pdbx_seq_one_letter_code
_entity_poly.pdbx_strand_id
1 'polypeptide(L)'
;MRQKTLDVLEFDKIKSFVASETVSDLGREKVSKMSPATDFETVEFQMNETDEISQIYNKHRMPSLSGLAKVSPLIHRATIGGVLNVTELNLIKRLIQVQNQFKTFYNQLLEEDEEVVKYPILNDKMSQLPVLSDLFQEINEKCDTYDLYDNASYELQGIRSKISSTNQRIRQNLDRIVKSQANQKKLSDAIITVRNDRNVIPVKAEYRQDFKGIVHDQSASGQTLYIEPSSIVEMNNQISRLRNDEAVERERILTELTGLVAAEADGCLVAESVMGHIDFLTAKARYARSIKGTKPTFYKERTVYLPNAYHPLLDRETVVANTIEFIDDIETVIITGPNTGGKTVTLKTLGLIIVMAQSGLLIPTLDGSQLSVFENVYCDIGDEQSIEQSLSTFSSHMKNIVEILKETDKNSLVLFDELGAGTDPSEGAALAMSILDHVREIGSLVMATTHYPELKAYSYNREGVMNASVEFDVNTLSPTYKLLMGVPGRSNAFDISRKLGLKLSIIKKAKTMIGTDEQEINSMIESLEKNSKRVDEQRIELDRLLREAKTTHDDLEQQYQQYKNYEQKLMDEAKEKANQRVKSATKEADEILKELRELRDKKGADVKEHELIDKKKQLDDQYEAKSIKQNVQKQKYDEIHAGDEVKVLSYGQKGEVLELVGDDEAVVQMGIIKMKLPIEDLEKTKKKKEKPVKMVTRQNRQTIQTELDLRGYRYEEAVGELDQYIDQAVLSNYEQVYIIHGKGTGALQKAVQNHLKKHKSVKSFRGGMPSEGGFGVTVAELK
;
A
#
# COMPACT_ATOMS: atom_id res chain seq x y z
N MET A 1 14.20 -22.98 7.49
CA MET A 1 13.50 -23.58 8.64
C MET A 1 13.26 -25.08 8.46
N ARG A 2 13.36 -25.87 9.54
CA ARG A 2 13.15 -27.34 9.52
C ARG A 2 11.67 -27.70 9.32
N GLN A 3 11.38 -28.72 8.51
CA GLN A 3 10.01 -29.22 8.30
C GLN A 3 9.34 -29.64 9.62
N LYS A 4 10.09 -30.31 10.51
CA LYS A 4 9.61 -30.71 11.84
C LYS A 4 9.03 -29.53 12.64
N THR A 5 9.63 -28.34 12.55
CA THR A 5 9.10 -27.13 13.22
C THR A 5 7.76 -26.72 12.62
N LEU A 6 7.63 -26.72 11.29
CA LEU A 6 6.40 -26.36 10.59
C LEU A 6 5.26 -27.33 10.92
N ASP A 7 5.58 -28.61 11.06
CA ASP A 7 4.62 -29.65 11.44
C ASP A 7 4.14 -29.46 12.89
N VAL A 8 5.06 -29.21 13.83
CA VAL A 8 4.76 -28.96 15.26
C VAL A 8 3.92 -27.69 15.46
N LEU A 9 4.18 -26.64 14.67
CA LEU A 9 3.41 -25.39 14.66
C LEU A 9 2.13 -25.49 13.82
N GLU A 10 1.89 -26.63 13.16
CA GLU A 10 0.71 -26.91 12.35
C GLU A 10 0.50 -25.90 11.20
N PHE A 11 1.61 -25.42 10.61
CA PHE A 11 1.58 -24.39 9.56
C PHE A 11 0.81 -24.84 8.30
N ASP A 12 0.77 -26.14 8.02
CA ASP A 12 -0.03 -26.68 6.91
C ASP A 12 -1.53 -26.40 7.06
N LYS A 13 -2.05 -26.29 8.29
CA LYS A 13 -3.44 -25.87 8.52
C LYS A 13 -3.65 -24.43 8.08
N ILE A 14 -2.69 -23.53 8.36
CA ILE A 14 -2.75 -22.14 7.87
C ILE A 14 -2.70 -22.11 6.34
N LYS A 15 -1.82 -22.90 5.71
CA LYS A 15 -1.78 -23.03 4.24
C LYS A 15 -3.12 -23.53 3.69
N SER A 16 -3.78 -24.47 4.37
CA SER A 16 -5.09 -24.95 3.95
C SER A 16 -6.18 -23.87 4.01
N PHE A 17 -6.16 -23.01 5.03
CA PHE A 17 -7.08 -21.86 5.13
C PHE A 17 -6.82 -20.81 4.06
N VAL A 18 -5.56 -20.49 3.77
CA VAL A 18 -5.23 -19.58 2.65
C VAL A 18 -5.63 -20.22 1.31
N ALA A 19 -5.44 -21.52 1.14
CA ALA A 19 -5.82 -22.24 -0.07
C ALA A 19 -7.34 -22.24 -0.31
N SER A 20 -8.16 -22.27 0.75
CA SER A 20 -9.62 -22.15 0.61
C SER A 20 -10.07 -20.75 0.15
N GLU A 21 -9.23 -19.72 0.34
CA GLU A 21 -9.52 -18.35 -0.12
C GLU A 21 -9.11 -18.09 -1.57
N THR A 22 -8.36 -19.01 -2.20
CA THR A 22 -7.96 -18.94 -3.61
C THR A 22 -9.13 -19.21 -4.55
N VAL A 23 -9.20 -18.49 -5.67
CA VAL A 23 -10.24 -18.69 -6.68
C VAL A 23 -9.77 -19.63 -7.80
N SER A 24 -8.46 -19.69 -8.04
CA SER A 24 -7.86 -20.46 -9.13
C SER A 24 -6.90 -21.55 -8.66
N ASP A 25 -6.72 -22.57 -9.50
CA ASP A 25 -5.72 -23.62 -9.25
C ASP A 25 -4.29 -23.06 -9.25
N LEU A 26 -4.03 -21.97 -9.99
CA LEU A 26 -2.73 -21.29 -10.02
C LEU A 26 -2.39 -20.67 -8.65
N GLY A 27 -3.36 -19.97 -8.05
CA GLY A 27 -3.22 -19.43 -6.70
C GLY A 27 -2.99 -20.54 -5.68
N ARG A 28 -3.75 -21.65 -5.78
CA ARG A 28 -3.60 -22.81 -4.90
C ARG A 28 -2.23 -23.47 -5.01
N GLU A 29 -1.67 -23.58 -6.22
CA GLU A 29 -0.30 -24.09 -6.44
C GLU A 29 0.75 -23.18 -5.77
N LYS A 30 0.55 -21.86 -5.79
CA LYS A 30 1.44 -20.92 -5.08
C LYS A 30 1.31 -21.04 -3.56
N VAL A 31 0.09 -21.22 -3.04
CA VAL A 31 -0.13 -21.47 -1.60
C VAL A 31 0.54 -22.76 -1.15
N SER A 32 0.47 -23.84 -1.94
CA SER A 32 1.12 -25.11 -1.56
C SER A 32 2.64 -25.02 -1.51
N LYS A 33 3.25 -24.14 -2.32
CA LYS A 33 4.69 -23.85 -2.33
C LYS A 33 5.12 -22.77 -1.30
N MET A 34 4.17 -22.10 -0.67
CA MET A 34 4.45 -21.07 0.34
C MET A 34 5.23 -21.68 1.51
N SER A 35 6.34 -21.01 1.86
CA SER A 35 7.26 -21.38 2.94
C SER A 35 7.92 -20.11 3.50
N PRO A 36 8.39 -20.13 4.76
CA PRO A 36 9.02 -18.96 5.37
C PRO A 36 10.37 -18.66 4.72
N ALA A 37 10.57 -17.42 4.29
CA ALA A 37 11.85 -16.88 3.85
C ALA A 37 12.70 -16.45 5.05
N THR A 38 14.02 -16.55 4.92
CA THR A 38 15.00 -16.18 5.97
C THR A 38 15.77 -14.91 5.64
N ASP A 39 15.63 -14.41 4.41
CA ASP A 39 16.26 -13.17 3.95
C ASP A 39 15.38 -11.96 4.28
N PHE A 40 15.98 -10.92 4.87
CA PHE A 40 15.26 -9.74 5.35
C PHE A 40 14.52 -9.02 4.21
N GLU A 41 15.20 -8.76 3.10
CA GLU A 41 14.65 -8.02 1.97
C GLU A 41 13.49 -8.79 1.32
N THR A 42 13.63 -10.12 1.22
CA THR A 42 12.58 -11.00 0.71
C THR A 42 11.34 -10.99 1.59
N VAL A 43 11.50 -11.08 2.91
CA VAL A 43 10.38 -11.07 3.86
C VAL A 43 9.65 -9.72 3.84
N GLU A 44 10.41 -8.62 3.86
CA GLU A 44 9.85 -7.28 3.79
C GLU A 44 9.09 -7.05 2.47
N PHE A 45 9.68 -7.47 1.34
CA PHE A 45 9.02 -7.40 0.04
C PHE A 45 7.70 -8.20 0.03
N GLN A 46 7.71 -9.48 0.41
CA GLN A 46 6.50 -10.31 0.43
C GLN A 46 5.42 -9.78 1.37
N MET A 47 5.81 -9.19 2.50
CA MET A 47 4.89 -8.54 3.43
C MET A 47 4.26 -7.30 2.79
N ASN A 48 5.07 -6.46 2.15
CA ASN A 48 4.58 -5.28 1.42
C ASN A 48 3.65 -5.67 0.27
N GLU A 49 3.94 -6.73 -0.49
CA GLU A 49 3.05 -7.21 -1.57
C GLU A 49 1.67 -7.57 -1.02
N THR A 50 1.64 -8.23 0.14
CA THR A 50 0.39 -8.71 0.75
C THR A 50 -0.40 -7.58 1.39
N ASP A 51 0.29 -6.67 2.06
CA ASP A 51 -0.31 -5.47 2.67
C ASP A 51 -0.93 -4.55 1.60
N GLU A 52 -0.22 -4.30 0.50
CA GLU A 52 -0.71 -3.46 -0.59
C GLU A 52 -2.03 -4.01 -1.18
N ILE A 53 -2.07 -5.32 -1.49
CA ILE A 53 -3.29 -5.97 -1.98
C ILE A 53 -4.39 -6.01 -0.92
N SER A 54 -4.04 -6.17 0.36
CA SER A 54 -4.99 -6.12 1.48
C SER A 54 -5.66 -4.75 1.60
N GLN A 55 -4.90 -3.66 1.47
CA GLN A 55 -5.44 -2.30 1.49
C GLN A 55 -6.40 -2.06 0.32
N ILE A 56 -6.03 -2.49 -0.90
CA ILE A 56 -6.90 -2.37 -2.08
C ILE A 56 -8.18 -3.19 -1.89
N TYR A 57 -8.07 -4.44 -1.42
CA TYR A 57 -9.21 -5.32 -1.20
C TYR A 57 -10.19 -4.79 -0.14
N ASN A 58 -9.68 -4.07 0.87
CA ASN A 58 -10.51 -3.48 1.92
C ASN A 58 -11.22 -2.19 1.48
N LYS A 59 -10.62 -1.43 0.54
CA LYS A 59 -11.17 -0.16 0.04
C LYS A 59 -12.04 -0.31 -1.22
N HIS A 60 -11.65 -1.19 -2.14
CA HIS A 60 -12.25 -1.31 -3.46
C HIS A 60 -12.78 -2.71 -3.73
N ARG A 61 -13.76 -2.80 -4.64
CA ARG A 61 -14.31 -4.09 -5.09
C ARG A 61 -13.45 -4.64 -6.23
N MET A 62 -12.57 -5.60 -5.90
CA MET A 62 -11.73 -6.25 -6.90
C MET A 62 -12.54 -7.08 -7.92
N PRO A 63 -12.07 -7.18 -9.18
CA PRO A 63 -12.64 -8.08 -10.18
C PRO A 63 -12.57 -9.54 -9.76
N SER A 64 -13.48 -10.35 -10.30
CA SER A 64 -13.42 -11.79 -10.09
C SER A 64 -12.25 -12.39 -10.86
N LEU A 65 -11.44 -13.21 -10.19
CA LEU A 65 -10.39 -14.02 -10.80
C LEU A 65 -10.91 -15.41 -11.24
N SER A 66 -12.23 -15.59 -11.22
CA SER A 66 -12.89 -16.82 -11.67
C SER A 66 -12.62 -17.07 -13.15
N GLY A 67 -12.09 -18.25 -13.48
CA GLY A 67 -11.79 -18.63 -14.85
C GLY A 67 -10.30 -18.62 -15.20
N LEU A 68 -9.42 -18.21 -14.26
CA LEU A 68 -8.00 -18.49 -14.35
C LEU A 68 -7.75 -20.00 -14.30
N ALA A 69 -7.04 -20.51 -15.30
CA ALA A 69 -6.64 -21.89 -15.42
C ALA A 69 -5.19 -21.96 -15.88
N LYS A 70 -4.54 -23.11 -15.64
CA LYS A 70 -3.18 -23.37 -16.10
C LYS A 70 -3.20 -23.63 -17.61
N VAL A 71 -2.70 -22.68 -18.39
CA VAL A 71 -2.63 -22.74 -19.86
C VAL A 71 -1.23 -23.03 -20.37
N SER A 72 -0.20 -22.99 -19.51
CA SER A 72 1.19 -23.30 -19.85
C SER A 72 1.37 -24.61 -20.62
N PRO A 73 0.71 -25.74 -20.28
CA PRO A 73 0.80 -26.96 -21.09
C PRO A 73 0.20 -26.81 -22.50
N LEU A 74 -0.86 -26.00 -22.65
CA LEU A 74 -1.51 -25.72 -23.93
C LEU A 74 -0.61 -24.85 -24.81
N ILE A 75 0.01 -23.83 -24.23
CA ILE A 75 0.95 -22.93 -24.92
C ILE A 75 2.19 -23.71 -25.38
N HIS A 76 2.76 -24.56 -24.53
CA HIS A 76 3.87 -25.42 -24.91
C HIS A 76 3.49 -26.39 -26.04
N ARG A 77 2.27 -26.93 -26.03
CA ARG A 77 1.80 -27.79 -27.12
C ARG A 77 1.59 -27.02 -28.43
N ALA A 78 1.06 -25.79 -28.36
CA ALA A 78 0.89 -24.93 -29.52
C ALA A 78 2.24 -24.56 -30.16
N THR A 79 3.26 -24.24 -29.36
CA THR A 79 4.60 -23.85 -29.84
C THR A 79 5.36 -24.99 -30.51
N ILE A 80 5.13 -26.25 -30.13
CA ILE A 80 5.72 -27.43 -30.80
C ILE A 80 4.90 -27.95 -31.99
N GLY A 81 3.85 -27.22 -32.41
CA GLY A 81 3.04 -27.53 -33.59
C GLY A 81 1.83 -28.44 -33.35
N GLY A 82 1.41 -28.64 -32.10
CA GLY A 82 0.16 -29.34 -31.79
C GLY A 82 -1.06 -28.41 -31.89
N VAL A 83 -2.18 -28.91 -32.44
CA VAL A 83 -3.42 -28.14 -32.64
C VAL A 83 -4.26 -28.11 -31.36
N LEU A 84 -4.76 -26.93 -30.98
CA LEU A 84 -5.68 -26.75 -29.86
C LEU A 84 -7.13 -26.87 -30.31
N ASN A 85 -7.98 -27.46 -29.46
CA ASN A 85 -9.42 -27.48 -29.68
C ASN A 85 -10.11 -26.21 -29.14
N VAL A 86 -11.39 -26.03 -29.45
CA VAL A 86 -12.18 -24.86 -29.03
C VAL A 86 -12.22 -24.69 -27.50
N THR A 87 -12.35 -25.77 -26.74
CA THR A 87 -12.40 -25.68 -25.27
C THR A 87 -11.08 -25.19 -24.68
N GLU A 88 -9.95 -25.60 -25.27
CA GLU A 88 -8.60 -25.20 -24.85
C GLU A 88 -8.31 -23.74 -25.23
N LEU A 89 -8.69 -23.33 -26.45
CA LEU A 89 -8.63 -21.93 -26.87
C LEU A 89 -9.48 -21.03 -25.97
N ASN A 90 -10.64 -21.52 -25.53
CA ASN A 90 -11.49 -20.80 -24.59
C ASN A 90 -10.87 -20.62 -23.20
N LEU A 91 -9.99 -21.53 -22.75
CA LEU A 91 -9.24 -21.32 -21.49
C LEU A 91 -8.26 -20.15 -21.62
N ILE A 92 -7.57 -20.06 -22.76
CA ILE A 92 -6.67 -18.93 -23.07
C ILE A 92 -7.47 -17.63 -23.19
N LYS A 93 -8.62 -17.65 -23.90
CA LYS A 93 -9.54 -16.51 -23.98
C LYS A 93 -9.95 -16.02 -22.59
N ARG A 94 -10.30 -16.92 -21.68
CA ARG A 94 -10.68 -16.58 -20.29
C ARG A 94 -9.54 -15.95 -19.50
N LEU A 95 -8.31 -16.46 -19.64
CA LEU A 95 -7.13 -15.84 -19.02
C LEU A 95 -6.97 -14.38 -19.48
N ILE A 96 -7.02 -14.15 -20.80
CA ILE A 96 -6.88 -12.80 -21.36
C ILE A 96 -8.04 -11.90 -20.93
N GLN A 97 -9.26 -12.45 -20.85
CA GLN A 97 -10.42 -11.71 -20.36
C GLN A 97 -10.24 -11.24 -18.92
N VAL A 98 -9.81 -12.13 -18.02
CA VAL A 98 -9.57 -11.80 -16.60
C VAL A 98 -8.44 -10.78 -16.48
N GLN A 99 -7.36 -10.95 -17.25
CA GLN A 99 -6.28 -9.97 -17.34
C GLN A 99 -6.80 -8.57 -17.73
N ASN A 100 -7.61 -8.49 -18.80
CA ASN A 100 -8.12 -7.22 -19.30
C ASN A 100 -9.09 -6.57 -18.30
N GLN A 101 -9.94 -7.34 -17.63
CA GLN A 101 -10.79 -6.83 -16.55
C GLN A 101 -9.96 -6.25 -15.41
N PHE A 102 -8.85 -6.91 -15.05
CA PHE A 102 -7.96 -6.42 -14.00
C PHE A 102 -7.20 -5.16 -14.41
N LYS A 103 -6.77 -5.06 -15.68
CA LYS A 103 -6.20 -3.81 -16.25
C LYS A 103 -7.20 -2.65 -16.22
N THR A 104 -8.45 -2.89 -16.58
CA THR A 104 -9.50 -1.85 -16.51
C THR A 104 -9.72 -1.39 -15.07
N PHE A 105 -9.80 -2.33 -14.13
CA PHE A 105 -9.90 -2.01 -12.70
C PHE A 105 -8.70 -1.19 -12.21
N TYR A 106 -7.49 -1.58 -12.59
CA TYR A 106 -6.28 -0.85 -12.22
C TYR A 106 -6.27 0.58 -12.77
N ASN A 107 -6.68 0.78 -14.02
CA ASN A 107 -6.77 2.12 -14.61
C ASN A 107 -7.82 2.99 -13.90
N GLN A 108 -8.97 2.43 -13.54
CA GLN A 108 -9.98 3.15 -12.75
C GLN A 108 -9.45 3.55 -11.38
N LEU A 109 -8.68 2.68 -10.74
CA LEU A 109 -8.06 2.95 -9.45
C LEU A 109 -7.02 4.10 -9.54
N LEU A 110 -6.31 4.24 -10.67
CA LEU A 110 -5.41 5.36 -10.93
C LEU A 110 -6.15 6.69 -11.18
N GLU A 111 -7.38 6.65 -11.68
CA GLU A 111 -8.19 7.84 -11.94
C GLU A 111 -8.88 8.37 -10.67
N GLU A 112 -9.26 7.47 -9.73
CA GLU A 112 -9.96 7.82 -8.50
C GLU A 112 -9.04 8.38 -7.39
N ASP A 113 -7.77 7.95 -7.33
CA ASP A 113 -6.79 8.42 -6.34
C ASP A 113 -5.91 9.54 -6.95
N GLU A 114 -6.29 10.81 -6.79
CA GLU A 114 -5.51 12.00 -7.25
C GLU A 114 -4.14 12.15 -6.55
N GLU A 115 -3.85 11.37 -5.50
CA GLU A 115 -2.56 11.33 -4.81
C GLU A 115 -1.65 10.23 -5.39
N VAL A 116 -0.65 10.64 -6.16
CA VAL A 116 0.63 9.96 -6.49
C VAL A 116 0.70 8.46 -6.10
N VAL A 117 0.45 7.57 -7.06
CA VAL A 117 0.70 6.09 -7.08
C VAL A 117 0.85 5.44 -5.69
N LYS A 118 -0.27 5.16 -5.02
CA LYS A 118 -0.31 4.47 -3.71
C LYS A 118 0.13 2.99 -3.74
N TYR A 119 0.35 2.41 -4.92
CA TYR A 119 0.48 0.96 -5.10
C TYR A 119 1.63 0.57 -6.07
N PRO A 120 2.90 0.78 -5.68
CA PRO A 120 4.06 0.55 -6.55
C PRO A 120 4.24 -0.92 -6.96
N ILE A 121 3.91 -1.87 -6.10
CA ILE A 121 4.11 -3.30 -6.37
C ILE A 121 3.08 -3.78 -7.39
N LEU A 122 1.83 -3.36 -7.24
CA LEU A 122 0.78 -3.64 -8.20
C LEU A 122 1.09 -2.98 -9.53
N ASN A 123 1.57 -1.73 -9.52
CA ASN A 123 1.98 -1.04 -10.75
C ASN A 123 3.07 -1.80 -11.51
N ASP A 124 4.11 -2.29 -10.83
CA ASP A 124 5.14 -3.12 -11.44
C ASP A 124 4.55 -4.37 -12.09
N LYS A 125 3.68 -5.11 -11.38
CA LYS A 125 3.00 -6.30 -11.92
C LYS A 125 2.09 -5.97 -13.11
N MET A 126 1.37 -4.86 -13.07
CA MET A 126 0.49 -4.43 -14.15
C MET A 126 1.29 -4.01 -15.39
N SER A 127 2.46 -3.40 -15.21
CA SER A 127 3.35 -3.00 -16.30
C SER A 127 3.93 -4.19 -17.06
N GLN A 128 4.09 -5.33 -16.40
CA GLN A 128 4.57 -6.58 -17.00
C GLN A 128 3.50 -7.28 -17.84
N LEU A 129 2.21 -6.95 -17.68
CA LEU A 129 1.14 -7.64 -18.41
C LEU A 129 1.13 -7.25 -19.90
N PRO A 130 1.17 -8.23 -20.82
CA PRO A 130 1.16 -7.97 -22.26
C PRO A 130 -0.18 -7.45 -22.77
N VAL A 131 -0.18 -6.88 -23.97
CA VAL A 131 -1.41 -6.51 -24.69
C VAL A 131 -1.77 -7.64 -25.64
N LEU A 132 -2.83 -8.39 -25.32
CA LEU A 132 -3.27 -9.58 -26.07
C LEU A 132 -4.65 -9.36 -26.72
N SER A 133 -4.97 -8.11 -27.08
CA SER A 133 -6.29 -7.72 -27.60
C SER A 133 -6.64 -8.42 -28.91
N ASP A 134 -5.69 -8.50 -29.83
CA ASP A 134 -5.89 -9.10 -31.16
C ASP A 134 -6.16 -10.61 -31.03
N LEU A 135 -5.35 -11.32 -30.23
CA LEU A 135 -5.56 -12.74 -29.94
C LEU A 135 -6.91 -13.00 -29.27
N PHE A 136 -7.29 -12.14 -28.29
CA PHE A 136 -8.59 -12.25 -27.64
C PHE A 136 -9.74 -12.08 -28.64
N GLN A 137 -9.66 -11.07 -29.50
CA GLN A 137 -10.70 -10.78 -30.49
C GLN A 137 -10.85 -11.92 -31.50
N GLU A 138 -9.74 -12.43 -32.04
CA GLU A 138 -9.73 -13.54 -32.99
C GLU A 138 -10.39 -14.81 -32.42
N ILE A 139 -10.04 -15.19 -31.18
CA ILE A 139 -10.67 -16.35 -30.53
C ILE A 139 -12.14 -16.04 -30.21
N ASN A 140 -12.47 -14.83 -29.78
CA ASN A 140 -13.84 -14.47 -29.40
C ASN A 140 -14.80 -14.40 -30.60
N GLU A 141 -14.33 -13.97 -31.77
CA GLU A 141 -15.14 -13.88 -33.00
C GLU A 141 -15.33 -15.23 -33.69
N LYS A 142 -14.39 -16.17 -33.53
CA LYS A 142 -14.41 -17.48 -34.20
C LYS A 142 -14.93 -18.62 -33.32
N CYS A 143 -14.81 -18.54 -31.99
CA CYS A 143 -15.17 -19.62 -31.06
C CYS A 143 -16.37 -19.29 -30.16
N ASP A 144 -17.40 -20.14 -30.21
CA ASP A 144 -18.42 -20.26 -29.16
C ASP A 144 -17.87 -21.07 -27.97
N THR A 145 -18.73 -21.48 -27.03
CA THR A 145 -18.38 -22.21 -25.81
C THR A 145 -17.76 -23.59 -26.09
N TYR A 146 -18.27 -24.31 -27.09
CA TYR A 146 -17.86 -25.68 -27.39
C TYR A 146 -17.51 -25.92 -28.87
N ASP A 147 -17.85 -24.99 -29.76
CA ASP A 147 -17.62 -25.14 -31.20
C ASP A 147 -17.26 -23.81 -31.87
N LEU A 148 -16.85 -23.86 -33.13
CA LEU A 148 -16.66 -22.67 -33.96
C LEU A 148 -18.01 -22.08 -34.36
N TYR A 149 -18.08 -20.75 -34.45
CA TYR A 149 -19.24 -20.07 -35.02
C TYR A 149 -19.39 -20.39 -36.51
N ASP A 150 -20.63 -20.37 -37.00
CA ASP A 150 -20.91 -20.63 -38.43
C ASP A 150 -20.18 -19.66 -39.35
N ASN A 151 -19.96 -18.42 -38.90
CA ASN A 151 -19.26 -17.36 -39.62
C ASN A 151 -17.76 -17.27 -39.29
N ALA A 152 -17.17 -18.28 -38.63
CA ALA A 152 -15.74 -18.29 -38.33
C ALA A 152 -14.86 -18.24 -39.60
N SER A 153 -15.38 -18.75 -40.73
CA SER A 153 -14.85 -18.48 -42.07
C SER A 153 -15.98 -18.47 -43.11
N TYR A 154 -15.77 -17.78 -44.23
CA TYR A 154 -16.73 -17.79 -45.35
C TYR A 154 -16.94 -19.20 -45.91
N GLU A 155 -15.88 -20.02 -45.93
CA GLU A 155 -15.92 -21.39 -46.41
C GLU A 155 -16.73 -22.29 -45.48
N LEU A 156 -16.49 -22.20 -44.16
CA LEU A 156 -17.24 -22.94 -43.14
C LEU A 156 -18.72 -22.58 -43.18
N GLN A 157 -19.04 -21.29 -43.28
CA GLN A 157 -20.42 -20.81 -43.40
C GLN A 157 -21.11 -21.40 -44.63
N GLY A 158 -20.40 -21.41 -45.77
CA GLY A 158 -20.88 -22.00 -47.01
C GLY A 158 -21.13 -23.50 -46.90
N ILE A 159 -20.22 -24.24 -46.26
CA ILE A 159 -20.35 -25.68 -46.02
C ILE A 159 -21.54 -25.98 -45.10
N ARG A 160 -21.63 -25.31 -43.94
CA ARG A 160 -22.73 -25.51 -42.97
C ARG A 160 -24.10 -25.15 -43.57
N SER A 161 -24.17 -24.09 -44.37
CA SER A 161 -25.39 -23.72 -45.12
C SER A 161 -25.80 -24.79 -46.14
N LYS A 162 -24.82 -25.39 -46.86
CA LYS A 162 -25.06 -26.52 -47.78
C LYS A 162 -25.51 -27.77 -47.04
N ILE A 163 -24.92 -28.07 -45.88
CA ILE A 163 -25.33 -29.20 -45.02
C ILE A 163 -26.77 -29.01 -44.55
N SER A 164 -27.10 -27.83 -44.03
CA SER A 164 -28.44 -27.50 -43.53
C SER A 164 -29.50 -27.59 -44.64
N SER A 165 -29.25 -26.95 -45.80
CA SER A 165 -30.17 -27.00 -46.94
C SER A 165 -30.32 -28.40 -47.55
N THR A 166 -29.26 -29.20 -47.62
CA THR A 166 -29.32 -30.58 -48.10
C THR A 166 -30.08 -31.47 -47.13
N ASN A 167 -29.85 -31.33 -45.82
CA ASN A 167 -30.63 -32.02 -44.78
C ASN A 167 -32.12 -31.67 -44.86
N GLN A 168 -32.46 -30.40 -45.10
CA GLN A 168 -33.85 -29.98 -45.26
C GLN A 168 -34.50 -30.65 -46.49
N ARG A 169 -33.79 -30.74 -47.62
CA ARG A 169 -34.27 -31.45 -48.82
C ARG A 169 -34.46 -32.96 -48.58
N ILE A 170 -33.52 -33.61 -47.88
CA ILE A 170 -33.65 -35.02 -47.49
C ILE A 170 -34.88 -35.22 -46.61
N ARG A 171 -35.06 -34.40 -45.57
CA ARG A 171 -36.23 -34.46 -44.70
C ARG A 171 -37.53 -34.27 -45.48
N GLN A 172 -37.61 -33.27 -46.37
CA GLN A 172 -38.80 -33.05 -47.20
C GLN A 172 -39.13 -34.26 -48.09
N ASN A 173 -38.12 -34.90 -48.69
CA ASN A 173 -38.32 -36.10 -49.51
C ASN A 173 -38.75 -37.31 -48.68
N LEU A 174 -38.12 -37.53 -47.53
CA LEU A 174 -38.50 -38.60 -46.62
C LEU A 174 -39.90 -38.38 -46.04
N ASP A 175 -40.25 -37.15 -45.68
CA ASP A 175 -41.59 -36.79 -45.21
C ASP A 175 -42.66 -37.09 -46.26
N ARG A 176 -42.39 -36.81 -47.55
CA ARG A 176 -43.31 -37.18 -48.65
C ARG A 176 -43.48 -38.70 -48.74
N ILE A 177 -42.41 -39.47 -48.54
CA ILE A 177 -42.46 -40.93 -48.59
C ILE A 177 -43.22 -41.49 -47.39
N VAL A 178 -42.98 -40.95 -46.18
CA VAL A 178 -43.55 -41.42 -44.91
C VAL A 178 -45.02 -41.00 -44.76
N LYS A 179 -45.40 -39.80 -45.21
CA LYS A 179 -46.79 -39.28 -45.12
C LYS A 179 -47.72 -39.79 -46.23
N SER A 180 -47.20 -40.51 -47.22
CA SER A 180 -48.03 -41.14 -48.25
C SER A 180 -48.88 -42.27 -47.66
N GLN A 181 -50.21 -42.21 -47.83
CA GLN A 181 -51.15 -43.22 -47.32
C GLN A 181 -50.83 -44.64 -47.83
N ALA A 182 -50.27 -44.76 -49.03
CA ALA A 182 -49.88 -46.05 -49.61
C ALA A 182 -48.66 -46.68 -48.90
N ASN A 183 -47.77 -45.85 -48.34
CA ASN A 183 -46.53 -46.27 -47.71
C ASN A 183 -46.70 -46.50 -46.20
N GLN A 184 -47.60 -45.78 -45.53
CA GLN A 184 -47.83 -45.93 -44.09
C GLN A 184 -48.17 -47.36 -43.65
N LYS A 185 -48.91 -48.12 -44.47
CA LYS A 185 -49.23 -49.53 -44.17
C LYS A 185 -48.02 -50.47 -44.24
N LYS A 186 -47.01 -50.07 -45.04
CA LYS A 186 -45.79 -50.83 -45.33
C LYS A 186 -44.63 -50.50 -44.39
N LEU A 187 -44.69 -49.34 -43.74
CA LEU A 187 -43.72 -48.91 -42.73
C LEU A 187 -44.02 -49.58 -41.39
N SER A 188 -42.97 -49.89 -40.63
CA SER A 188 -43.10 -50.36 -39.25
C SER A 188 -43.45 -49.19 -38.31
N ASP A 189 -42.84 -48.03 -38.56
CA ASP A 189 -43.15 -46.77 -37.88
C ASP A 189 -43.09 -45.62 -38.89
N ALA A 190 -44.02 -44.67 -38.80
CA ALA A 190 -44.12 -43.54 -39.73
C ALA A 190 -43.25 -42.36 -39.27
N ILE A 191 -42.01 -42.65 -38.88
CA ILE A 191 -41.02 -41.66 -38.45
C ILE A 191 -39.72 -41.83 -39.23
N ILE A 192 -39.06 -40.69 -39.47
CA ILE A 192 -37.70 -40.68 -40.01
C ILE A 192 -36.75 -41.03 -38.87
N THR A 193 -35.85 -41.98 -39.10
CA THR A 193 -34.86 -42.41 -38.11
C THR A 193 -33.45 -42.26 -38.67
N VAL A 194 -32.45 -42.18 -37.79
CA VAL A 194 -31.04 -42.12 -38.18
C VAL A 194 -30.37 -43.44 -37.80
N ARG A 195 -29.70 -44.09 -38.75
CA ARG A 195 -28.88 -45.29 -38.57
C ARG A 195 -27.54 -45.09 -39.26
N ASN A 196 -26.43 -45.38 -38.57
CA ASN A 196 -25.08 -45.19 -39.07
C ASN A 196 -24.88 -43.77 -39.66
N ASP A 197 -25.35 -42.75 -38.94
CA ASP A 197 -25.35 -41.33 -39.36
C ASP A 197 -26.10 -41.00 -40.66
N ARG A 198 -26.97 -41.90 -41.13
CA ARG A 198 -27.80 -41.72 -42.33
C ARG A 198 -29.27 -41.68 -42.00
N ASN A 199 -30.00 -40.79 -42.67
CA ASN A 199 -31.45 -40.74 -42.58
C ASN A 199 -32.06 -41.93 -43.33
N VAL A 200 -32.85 -42.73 -42.62
CA VAL A 200 -33.46 -43.98 -43.10
C VAL A 200 -34.93 -44.06 -42.69
N ILE A 201 -35.68 -44.90 -43.39
CA ILE A 201 -37.07 -45.22 -43.07
C ILE A 201 -37.20 -46.68 -42.59
N PRO A 202 -37.95 -46.95 -41.52
CA PRO A 202 -38.16 -48.30 -41.02
C PRO A 202 -39.30 -49.00 -41.80
N VAL A 203 -38.94 -49.96 -42.64
CA VAL A 203 -39.84 -50.72 -43.52
C VAL A 203 -40.03 -52.13 -42.95
N LYS A 204 -41.25 -52.67 -42.95
CA LYS A 204 -41.48 -54.07 -42.56
C LYS A 204 -40.76 -55.00 -43.55
N ALA A 205 -40.12 -56.05 -43.05
CA ALA A 205 -39.29 -56.95 -43.87
C ALA A 205 -40.02 -57.52 -45.10
N GLU A 206 -41.32 -57.77 -44.98
CA GLU A 206 -42.20 -58.27 -46.05
C GLU A 206 -42.33 -57.30 -47.24
N TYR A 207 -42.24 -55.99 -47.01
CA TYR A 207 -42.37 -54.96 -48.04
C TYR A 207 -41.02 -54.40 -48.51
N ARG A 208 -39.92 -55.12 -48.28
CA ARG A 208 -38.57 -54.71 -48.72
C ARG A 208 -38.51 -54.35 -50.20
N GLN A 209 -39.16 -55.14 -51.07
CA GLN A 209 -39.08 -54.96 -52.52
C GLN A 209 -39.82 -53.72 -53.03
N ASP A 210 -40.75 -53.18 -52.23
CA ASP A 210 -41.54 -52.00 -52.61
C ASP A 210 -40.76 -50.69 -52.47
N PHE A 211 -39.69 -50.70 -51.66
CA PHE A 211 -38.83 -49.54 -51.45
C PHE A 211 -37.48 -49.76 -52.12
N LYS A 212 -37.25 -49.08 -53.25
CA LYS A 212 -35.94 -49.06 -53.91
C LYS A 212 -34.95 -48.29 -53.04
N GLY A 213 -33.93 -48.97 -52.53
CA GLY A 213 -32.98 -48.38 -51.61
C GLY A 213 -31.94 -49.36 -51.07
N ILE A 214 -31.03 -48.84 -50.24
CA ILE A 214 -29.96 -49.59 -49.59
C ILE A 214 -30.40 -49.88 -48.15
N VAL A 215 -30.19 -51.11 -47.67
CA VAL A 215 -30.49 -51.46 -46.28
C VAL A 215 -29.25 -51.23 -45.43
N HIS A 216 -29.38 -50.38 -44.43
CA HIS A 216 -28.26 -50.00 -43.54
C HIS A 216 -28.24 -50.79 -42.25
N ASP A 217 -29.40 -51.25 -41.79
CA ASP A 217 -29.53 -51.95 -40.52
C ASP A 217 -30.83 -52.77 -40.47
N GLN A 218 -30.93 -53.70 -39.51
CA GLN A 218 -32.09 -54.56 -39.26
C GLN A 218 -32.39 -54.63 -37.76
N SER A 219 -33.67 -54.66 -37.39
CA SER A 219 -34.07 -54.81 -35.98
C SER A 219 -33.63 -56.16 -35.40
N ALA A 220 -33.43 -56.24 -34.08
CA ALA A 220 -33.06 -57.47 -33.39
C ALA A 220 -34.04 -58.64 -33.62
N SER A 221 -35.32 -58.35 -33.87
CA SER A 221 -36.36 -59.32 -34.24
C SER A 221 -36.36 -59.72 -35.72
N GLY A 222 -35.55 -59.07 -36.55
CA GLY A 222 -35.53 -59.25 -38.00
C GLY A 222 -36.70 -58.64 -38.77
N GLN A 223 -37.76 -58.19 -38.08
CA GLN A 223 -39.03 -57.78 -38.69
C GLN A 223 -39.02 -56.37 -39.33
N THR A 224 -38.08 -55.50 -38.94
CA THR A 224 -37.97 -54.14 -39.49
C THR A 224 -36.60 -53.97 -40.15
N LEU A 225 -36.61 -53.47 -41.38
CA LEU A 225 -35.43 -53.12 -42.16
C LEU A 225 -35.32 -51.59 -42.23
N TYR A 226 -34.15 -51.05 -41.93
CA TYR A 226 -33.86 -49.63 -42.06
C TYR A 226 -33.30 -49.33 -43.44
N ILE A 227 -34.14 -48.76 -44.31
CA ILE A 227 -33.84 -48.56 -45.73
C ILE A 227 -33.56 -47.08 -46.01
N GLU A 228 -32.47 -46.79 -46.71
CA GLU A 228 -32.20 -45.50 -47.35
C GLU A 228 -32.76 -45.52 -48.77
N PRO A 229 -33.84 -44.77 -49.07
CA PRO A 229 -34.43 -44.73 -50.41
C PRO A 229 -33.45 -44.18 -51.45
N SER A 230 -33.48 -44.73 -52.66
CA SER A 230 -32.60 -44.32 -53.77
C SER A 230 -32.70 -42.82 -54.10
N SER A 231 -33.85 -42.20 -53.83
CA SER A 231 -34.10 -40.77 -54.02
C SER A 231 -33.26 -39.85 -53.13
N ILE A 232 -32.68 -40.35 -52.03
CA ILE A 232 -31.86 -39.57 -51.10
C ILE A 232 -30.42 -40.07 -50.97
N VAL A 233 -30.06 -41.21 -51.59
CA VAL A 233 -28.70 -41.80 -51.50
C VAL A 233 -27.61 -40.80 -51.91
N GLU A 234 -27.80 -40.11 -53.03
CA GLU A 234 -26.83 -39.09 -53.49
C GLU A 234 -26.73 -37.91 -52.52
N MET A 235 -27.85 -37.47 -51.95
CA MET A 235 -27.87 -36.36 -51.00
C MET A 235 -27.22 -36.73 -49.66
N ASN A 236 -27.43 -37.93 -49.14
CA ASN A 236 -26.73 -38.44 -47.95
C ASN A 236 -25.22 -38.61 -48.21
N ASN A 237 -24.84 -39.12 -49.40
CA ASN A 237 -23.42 -39.16 -49.80
C ASN A 237 -22.82 -37.75 -49.89
N GLN A 238 -23.56 -36.78 -50.40
CA GLN A 238 -23.14 -35.37 -50.45
C GLN A 238 -22.97 -34.79 -49.03
N ILE A 239 -23.88 -35.06 -48.10
CA ILE A 239 -23.73 -34.67 -46.68
C ILE A 239 -22.46 -35.27 -46.09
N SER A 240 -22.19 -36.55 -46.36
CA SER A 240 -20.98 -37.20 -45.86
C SER A 240 -19.70 -36.51 -46.38
N ARG A 241 -19.68 -36.08 -47.65
CA ARG A 241 -18.56 -35.30 -48.21
C ARG A 241 -18.46 -33.93 -47.56
N LEU A 242 -19.57 -33.20 -47.46
CA LEU A 242 -19.60 -31.88 -46.83
C LEU A 242 -19.19 -31.91 -45.36
N ARG A 243 -19.49 -32.99 -44.62
CA ARG A 243 -19.02 -33.18 -43.23
C ARG A 243 -17.50 -33.42 -43.15
N ASN A 244 -16.92 -34.12 -44.12
CA ASN A 244 -15.47 -34.25 -44.21
C ASN A 244 -14.82 -32.91 -44.58
N ASP A 245 -15.39 -32.18 -45.54
CA ASP A 245 -14.95 -30.84 -45.91
C ASP A 245 -15.05 -29.88 -44.70
N GLU A 246 -16.13 -29.98 -43.91
CA GLU A 246 -16.29 -29.24 -42.65
C GLU A 246 -15.19 -29.61 -41.66
N ALA A 247 -14.87 -30.89 -41.47
CA ALA A 247 -13.82 -31.31 -40.55
C ALA A 247 -12.44 -30.75 -40.95
N VAL A 248 -12.11 -30.78 -42.24
CA VAL A 248 -10.87 -30.20 -42.79
C VAL A 248 -10.83 -28.68 -42.57
N GLU A 249 -11.92 -27.98 -42.88
CA GLU A 249 -11.98 -26.53 -42.70
C GLU A 249 -11.91 -26.13 -41.21
N ARG A 250 -12.55 -26.91 -40.32
CA ARG A 250 -12.43 -26.71 -38.88
C ARG A 250 -10.99 -26.90 -38.41
N GLU A 251 -10.31 -27.95 -38.87
CA GLU A 251 -8.90 -28.18 -38.53
C GLU A 251 -8.00 -27.04 -39.03
N ARG A 252 -8.25 -26.51 -40.24
CA ARG A 252 -7.54 -25.35 -40.79
C ARG A 252 -7.70 -24.12 -39.88
N ILE A 253 -8.94 -23.78 -39.49
CA ILE A 253 -9.23 -22.63 -38.62
C ILE A 253 -8.58 -22.81 -37.24
N LEU A 254 -8.68 -24.01 -36.65
CA LEU A 254 -8.05 -24.29 -35.35
C LEU A 254 -6.53 -24.22 -35.41
N THR A 255 -5.92 -24.66 -36.51
CA THR A 255 -4.47 -24.56 -36.74
C THR A 255 -4.05 -23.09 -36.85
N GLU A 256 -4.81 -22.28 -37.56
CA GLU A 256 -4.60 -20.83 -37.68
C GLU A 256 -4.65 -20.13 -36.31
N LEU A 257 -5.73 -20.36 -35.54
CA LEU A 257 -5.89 -19.83 -34.18
C LEU A 257 -4.78 -20.30 -33.24
N THR A 258 -4.38 -21.57 -33.35
CA THR A 258 -3.28 -22.12 -32.56
C THR A 258 -1.94 -21.47 -32.93
N GLY A 259 -1.73 -21.14 -34.21
CA GLY A 259 -0.57 -20.39 -34.67
C GLY A 259 -0.49 -18.99 -34.06
N LEU A 260 -1.63 -18.30 -33.92
CA LEU A 260 -1.71 -17.01 -33.22
C LEU A 260 -1.36 -17.14 -31.73
N VAL A 261 -1.86 -18.19 -31.07
CA VAL A 261 -1.47 -18.49 -29.67
C VAL A 261 0.03 -18.74 -29.55
N ALA A 262 0.62 -19.48 -30.49
CA ALA A 262 2.05 -19.77 -30.48
C ALA A 262 2.91 -18.52 -30.71
N ALA A 263 2.45 -17.57 -31.52
CA ALA A 263 3.11 -16.29 -31.74
C ALA A 263 3.15 -15.43 -30.46
N GLU A 264 2.09 -15.47 -29.65
CA GLU A 264 1.95 -14.71 -28.41
C GLU A 264 2.27 -15.55 -27.15
N ALA A 265 3.02 -16.65 -27.30
CA ALA A 265 3.26 -17.63 -26.24
C ALA A 265 3.88 -17.01 -24.98
N ASP A 266 4.92 -16.21 -25.14
CA ASP A 266 5.61 -15.54 -24.01
C ASP A 266 4.66 -14.61 -23.26
N GLY A 267 3.82 -13.87 -23.99
CA GLY A 267 2.80 -13.02 -23.41
C GLY A 267 1.79 -13.82 -22.58
N CYS A 268 1.25 -14.91 -23.13
CA CYS A 268 0.31 -15.76 -22.39
C CYS A 268 0.93 -16.39 -21.12
N LEU A 269 2.21 -16.77 -21.15
CA LEU A 269 2.91 -17.30 -19.97
C LEU A 269 3.14 -16.24 -18.89
N VAL A 270 3.50 -15.02 -19.29
CA VAL A 270 3.62 -13.88 -18.38
C VAL A 270 2.26 -13.57 -17.74
N ALA A 271 1.19 -13.53 -18.54
CA ALA A 271 -0.17 -13.33 -18.06
C ALA A 271 -0.59 -14.40 -17.03
N GLU A 272 -0.33 -15.69 -17.31
CA GLU A 272 -0.58 -16.79 -16.37
C GLU A 272 0.16 -16.56 -15.03
N SER A 273 1.45 -16.24 -15.10
CA SER A 273 2.31 -16.06 -13.91
C SER A 273 1.85 -14.89 -13.05
N VAL A 274 1.61 -13.73 -13.67
CA VAL A 274 1.19 -12.49 -12.99
C VAL A 274 -0.21 -12.66 -12.40
N MET A 275 -1.18 -13.13 -13.19
CA MET A 275 -2.56 -13.30 -12.70
C MET A 275 -2.66 -14.38 -11.61
N GLY A 276 -1.87 -15.47 -11.73
CA GLY A 276 -1.76 -16.46 -10.67
C GLY A 276 -1.11 -15.89 -9.39
N HIS A 277 -0.17 -14.94 -9.51
CA HIS A 277 0.38 -14.22 -8.35
C HIS A 277 -0.64 -13.32 -7.68
N ILE A 278 -1.45 -12.61 -8.47
CA ILE A 278 -2.50 -11.73 -7.96
C ILE A 278 -3.55 -12.55 -7.21
N ASP A 279 -3.95 -13.71 -7.71
CA ASP A 279 -4.86 -14.61 -6.97
C ASP A 279 -4.25 -15.10 -5.64
N PHE A 280 -2.96 -15.45 -5.65
CA PHE A 280 -2.23 -15.81 -4.43
C PHE A 280 -2.20 -14.68 -3.40
N LEU A 281 -1.87 -13.45 -3.79
CA LEU A 281 -1.87 -12.30 -2.89
C LEU A 281 -3.29 -11.93 -2.43
N THR A 282 -4.28 -12.04 -3.31
CA THR A 282 -5.69 -11.79 -2.98
C THR A 282 -6.20 -12.81 -1.96
N ALA A 283 -5.81 -14.08 -2.08
CA ALA A 283 -6.14 -15.11 -1.09
C ALA A 283 -5.50 -14.82 0.28
N LYS A 284 -4.24 -14.39 0.30
CA LYS A 284 -3.58 -13.93 1.54
C LYS A 284 -4.30 -12.74 2.17
N ALA A 285 -4.71 -11.75 1.37
CA ALA A 285 -5.47 -10.59 1.84
C ALA A 285 -6.84 -10.97 2.41
N ARG A 286 -7.56 -11.90 1.77
CA ARG A 286 -8.84 -12.43 2.28
C ARG A 286 -8.67 -13.16 3.60
N TYR A 287 -7.65 -14.02 3.69
CA TYR A 287 -7.31 -14.71 4.93
C TYR A 287 -6.91 -13.71 6.03
N ALA A 288 -6.10 -12.69 5.70
CA ALA A 288 -5.77 -11.62 6.64
C ALA A 288 -7.03 -10.92 7.17
N ARG A 289 -8.01 -10.62 6.31
CA ARG A 289 -9.28 -10.05 6.75
C ARG A 289 -10.05 -10.97 7.70
N SER A 290 -10.09 -12.28 7.44
CA SER A 290 -10.80 -13.23 8.30
C SER A 290 -10.19 -13.28 9.72
N ILE A 291 -8.87 -13.12 9.84
CA ILE A 291 -8.16 -13.04 11.14
C ILE A 291 -7.94 -11.58 11.62
N LYS A 292 -8.45 -10.55 10.95
CA LYS A 292 -8.04 -9.14 11.19
C LYS A 292 -6.51 -9.00 11.37
N GLY A 293 -5.76 -9.64 10.48
CA GLY A 293 -4.31 -9.64 10.48
C GLY A 293 -3.76 -8.25 10.18
N THR A 294 -2.66 -7.91 10.83
CA THR A 294 -1.97 -6.63 10.68
C THR A 294 -0.55 -6.84 10.18
N LYS A 295 0.04 -5.78 9.61
CA LYS A 295 1.41 -5.80 9.12
C LYS A 295 2.37 -5.51 10.28
N PRO A 296 3.37 -6.38 10.52
CA PRO A 296 4.45 -6.07 11.45
C PRO A 296 5.48 -5.15 10.81
N THR A 297 6.17 -4.37 11.64
CA THR A 297 7.39 -3.65 11.24
C THR A 297 8.60 -4.57 11.45
N PHE A 298 9.41 -4.75 10.41
CA PHE A 298 10.60 -5.59 10.51
C PHE A 298 11.84 -4.79 10.90
N TYR A 299 12.62 -5.31 11.85
CA TYR A 299 13.91 -4.77 12.26
C TYR A 299 15.04 -5.79 12.00
N LYS A 300 16.24 -5.28 11.71
CA LYS A 300 17.46 -6.10 11.58
C LYS A 300 17.99 -6.54 12.94
N GLU A 301 17.73 -5.72 13.96
CA GLU A 301 18.02 -6.04 15.35
C GLU A 301 16.97 -7.02 15.88
N ARG A 302 17.34 -7.82 16.88
CA ARG A 302 16.47 -8.87 17.41
C ARG A 302 15.37 -8.25 18.26
N THR A 303 14.21 -8.11 17.64
CA THR A 303 13.03 -7.53 18.28
C THR A 303 11.84 -8.46 18.07
N VAL A 304 11.07 -8.66 19.12
CA VAL A 304 9.76 -9.32 19.07
C VAL A 304 8.83 -8.55 19.98
N TYR A 305 7.82 -7.92 19.40
CA TYR A 305 6.74 -7.24 20.11
C TYR A 305 5.42 -7.53 19.40
N LEU A 306 4.57 -8.31 20.05
CA LEU A 306 3.31 -8.81 19.53
C LEU A 306 2.17 -8.39 20.47
N PRO A 307 1.64 -7.17 20.37
CA PRO A 307 0.58 -6.67 21.25
C PRO A 307 -0.76 -7.35 20.94
N ASN A 308 -1.43 -7.88 21.97
CA ASN A 308 -2.71 -8.59 21.83
C ASN A 308 -2.71 -9.64 20.70
N ALA A 309 -1.65 -10.42 20.59
CA ALA A 309 -1.57 -11.54 19.67
C ALA A 309 -2.43 -12.71 20.12
N TYR A 310 -3.00 -13.45 19.17
CA TYR A 310 -3.81 -14.62 19.46
C TYR A 310 -3.51 -15.76 18.48
N HIS A 311 -3.80 -16.99 18.90
CA HIS A 311 -3.52 -18.17 18.09
C HIS A 311 -4.55 -18.30 16.94
N PRO A 312 -4.16 -18.26 15.66
CA PRO A 312 -5.10 -18.20 14.53
C PRO A 312 -5.88 -19.50 14.26
N LEU A 313 -5.43 -20.64 14.81
CA LEU A 313 -6.16 -21.92 14.74
C LEU A 313 -7.22 -22.10 15.85
N LEU A 314 -7.26 -21.21 16.84
CA LEU A 314 -8.28 -21.26 17.89
C LEU A 314 -9.50 -20.44 17.47
N ASP A 315 -10.66 -20.79 18.01
CA ASP A 315 -11.89 -20.07 17.73
C ASP A 315 -11.80 -18.61 18.21
N ARG A 316 -12.10 -17.70 17.31
CA ARG A 316 -11.93 -16.26 17.50
C ARG A 316 -12.80 -15.70 18.63
N GLU A 317 -13.97 -16.28 18.86
CA GLU A 317 -14.89 -15.79 19.89
C GLU A 317 -14.43 -16.17 21.31
N THR A 318 -13.61 -17.21 21.44
CA THR A 318 -13.18 -17.77 22.73
C THR A 318 -11.70 -17.57 23.02
N VAL A 319 -10.87 -17.34 22.00
CA VAL A 319 -9.43 -17.16 22.14
C VAL A 319 -9.10 -15.88 22.92
N VAL A 320 -8.17 -16.00 23.87
CA VAL A 320 -7.67 -14.88 24.66
C VAL A 320 -6.42 -14.32 23.98
N ALA A 321 -6.45 -13.03 23.68
CA ALA A 321 -5.32 -12.31 23.11
C ALA A 321 -4.32 -11.92 24.21
N ASN A 322 -3.03 -12.07 23.90
CA ASN A 322 -1.92 -11.87 24.84
C ASN A 322 -0.81 -11.04 24.20
N THR A 323 -0.21 -10.15 24.97
CA THR A 323 1.00 -9.43 24.55
C THR A 323 2.23 -10.32 24.78
N ILE A 324 2.99 -10.57 23.72
CA ILE A 324 4.25 -11.33 23.77
C ILE A 324 5.38 -10.40 23.36
N GLU A 325 6.36 -10.20 24.24
CA GLU A 325 7.48 -9.31 23.95
C GLU A 325 8.81 -9.85 24.50
N PHE A 326 9.89 -9.53 23.80
CA PHE A 326 11.25 -9.58 24.31
C PHE A 326 11.70 -8.13 24.45
N ILE A 327 11.78 -7.64 25.70
CA ILE A 327 12.25 -6.28 26.00
C ILE A 327 13.75 -6.20 25.67
N ASP A 328 14.23 -4.99 25.37
CA ASP A 328 15.66 -4.71 25.19
C ASP A 328 16.50 -5.40 26.27
N ASP A 329 17.59 -6.04 25.86
CA ASP A 329 18.52 -6.83 26.68
C ASP A 329 17.98 -8.17 27.24
N ILE A 330 16.75 -8.60 26.90
CA ILE A 330 16.22 -9.91 27.33
C ILE A 330 16.31 -10.93 26.19
N GLU A 331 17.07 -12.02 26.39
CA GLU A 331 17.12 -13.13 25.44
C GLU A 331 16.28 -14.35 25.86
N THR A 332 15.99 -14.50 27.15
CA THR A 332 15.29 -15.67 27.70
C THR A 332 13.99 -15.28 28.38
N VAL A 333 12.87 -15.87 27.97
CA VAL A 333 11.57 -15.77 28.65
C VAL A 333 11.16 -17.12 29.22
N ILE A 334 10.89 -17.19 30.54
CA ILE A 334 10.45 -18.40 31.22
C ILE A 334 8.98 -18.25 31.63
N ILE A 335 8.10 -19.08 31.06
CA ILE A 335 6.67 -19.09 31.37
C ILE A 335 6.36 -20.12 32.44
N THR A 336 5.73 -19.66 33.52
CA THR A 336 5.37 -20.47 34.69
C THR A 336 3.86 -20.52 34.90
N GLY A 337 3.36 -21.54 35.59
CA GLY A 337 1.94 -21.70 35.90
C GLY A 337 1.41 -23.10 35.61
N PRO A 338 0.11 -23.37 35.85
CA PRO A 338 -0.49 -24.68 35.59
C PRO A 338 -0.48 -25.02 34.09
N ASN A 339 -0.36 -26.32 33.75
CA ASN A 339 -0.29 -26.78 32.36
C ASN A 339 -1.55 -26.43 31.55
N THR A 340 -2.71 -26.47 32.20
CA THR A 340 -3.99 -26.04 31.62
C THR A 340 -4.13 -24.53 31.44
N GLY A 341 -3.12 -23.74 31.83
CA GLY A 341 -3.14 -22.27 31.76
C GLY A 341 -2.80 -21.67 30.39
N GLY A 342 -2.47 -22.49 29.38
CA GLY A 342 -2.20 -22.02 28.01
C GLY A 342 -0.73 -21.78 27.67
N LYS A 343 0.22 -22.24 28.49
CA LYS A 343 1.67 -22.08 28.30
C LYS A 343 2.15 -22.57 26.92
N THR A 344 1.79 -23.80 26.55
CA THR A 344 2.10 -24.40 25.24
C THR A 344 1.47 -23.63 24.08
N VAL A 345 0.24 -23.12 24.27
CA VAL A 345 -0.45 -22.30 23.26
C VAL A 345 0.30 -20.99 23.04
N THR A 346 0.83 -20.36 24.09
CA THR A 346 1.66 -19.15 23.96
C THR A 346 2.91 -19.41 23.13
N LEU A 347 3.65 -20.51 23.39
CA LEU A 347 4.80 -20.90 22.58
C LEU A 347 4.43 -21.09 21.11
N LYS A 348 3.38 -21.88 20.84
CA LYS A 348 2.88 -22.11 19.48
C LYS A 348 2.45 -20.81 18.80
N THR A 349 1.81 -19.90 19.53
CA THR A 349 1.37 -18.60 19.00
C THR A 349 2.56 -17.78 18.51
N LEU A 350 3.61 -17.65 19.33
CA LEU A 350 4.83 -16.93 18.95
C LEU A 350 5.49 -17.55 17.71
N GLY A 351 5.75 -18.86 17.74
CA GLY A 351 6.40 -19.56 16.63
C GLY A 351 5.61 -19.49 15.33
N LEU A 352 4.28 -19.72 15.41
CA LEU A 352 3.41 -19.70 14.24
C LEU A 352 3.29 -18.31 13.63
N ILE A 353 3.17 -17.25 14.45
CA ILE A 353 3.13 -15.86 13.97
C ILE A 353 4.42 -15.51 13.21
N ILE A 354 5.58 -15.92 13.70
CA ILE A 354 6.87 -15.68 13.03
C ILE A 354 6.93 -16.41 11.68
N VAL A 355 6.54 -17.69 11.65
CA VAL A 355 6.48 -18.47 10.40
C VAL A 355 5.49 -17.86 9.40
N MET A 356 4.34 -17.37 9.87
CA MET A 356 3.36 -16.67 9.05
C MET A 356 3.94 -15.38 8.47
N ALA A 357 4.54 -14.54 9.32
CA ALA A 357 5.14 -13.28 8.91
C ALA A 357 6.24 -13.49 7.87
N GLN A 358 7.16 -14.45 8.10
CA GLN A 358 8.23 -14.80 7.17
C GLN A 358 7.74 -15.51 5.90
N SER A 359 6.49 -15.98 5.87
CA SER A 359 5.82 -16.47 4.65
C SER A 359 5.05 -15.38 3.90
N GLY A 360 5.17 -14.12 4.35
CA GLY A 360 4.46 -12.96 3.82
C GLY A 360 2.96 -13.02 4.09
N LEU A 361 2.53 -13.48 5.26
CA LEU A 361 1.15 -13.40 5.73
C LEU A 361 1.03 -12.30 6.78
N LEU A 362 -0.04 -11.50 6.71
CA LEU A 362 -0.41 -10.59 7.80
C LEU A 362 -0.76 -11.41 9.04
N ILE A 363 -0.44 -10.89 10.21
CA ILE A 363 -0.41 -11.68 11.47
C ILE A 363 -1.52 -11.27 12.45
N PRO A 364 -2.06 -12.22 13.24
CA PRO A 364 -3.19 -12.01 14.15
C PRO A 364 -2.76 -11.30 15.45
N THR A 365 -2.45 -10.01 15.34
CA THR A 365 -2.00 -9.15 16.46
C THR A 365 -2.54 -7.73 16.27
N LEU A 366 -2.57 -6.94 17.33
CA LEU A 366 -2.87 -5.52 17.22
C LEU A 366 -1.80 -4.82 16.36
N ASP A 367 -2.23 -3.80 15.60
CA ASP A 367 -1.33 -2.99 14.78
C ASP A 367 -0.17 -2.39 15.61
N GLY A 368 0.96 -2.08 14.97
CA GLY A 368 2.18 -1.64 15.65
C GLY A 368 3.07 -2.78 16.19
N SER A 369 2.84 -4.02 15.76
CA SER A 369 3.72 -5.15 16.06
C SER A 369 5.11 -4.99 15.41
N GLN A 370 6.13 -5.57 16.05
CA GLN A 370 7.52 -5.51 15.63
C GLN A 370 8.13 -6.91 15.63
N LEU A 371 8.82 -7.25 14.56
CA LEU A 371 9.47 -8.55 14.42
C LEU A 371 10.86 -8.41 13.80
N SER A 372 11.70 -9.38 14.09
CA SER A 372 12.95 -9.62 13.37
C SER A 372 12.80 -10.85 12.49
N VAL A 373 13.70 -10.99 11.52
CA VAL A 373 13.72 -12.17 10.65
C VAL A 373 14.65 -13.21 11.27
N PHE A 374 14.10 -14.37 11.59
CA PHE A 374 14.84 -15.50 12.13
C PHE A 374 15.26 -16.44 11.01
N GLU A 375 16.53 -16.85 11.02
CA GLU A 375 17.00 -17.88 10.10
C GLU A 375 16.37 -19.23 10.42
N ASN A 376 16.23 -19.53 11.72
CA ASN A 376 15.66 -20.76 12.20
C ASN A 376 14.73 -20.53 13.39
N VAL A 377 13.60 -21.24 13.38
CA VAL A 377 12.76 -21.45 14.56
C VAL A 377 12.85 -22.93 14.93
N TYR A 378 13.21 -23.20 16.18
CA TYR A 378 13.32 -24.54 16.74
C TYR A 378 12.24 -24.75 17.79
N CYS A 379 11.57 -25.90 17.72
CA CYS A 379 10.54 -26.27 18.68
C CYS A 379 10.84 -27.63 19.29
N ASP A 380 10.78 -27.72 20.61
CA ASP A 380 10.55 -28.95 21.35
C ASP A 380 9.22 -28.83 22.08
N ILE A 381 8.14 -29.17 21.38
CA ILE A 381 6.75 -29.09 21.88
C ILE A 381 6.09 -30.43 21.59
N GLY A 382 5.56 -31.12 22.60
CA GLY A 382 5.01 -32.47 22.47
C GLY A 382 4.09 -32.87 23.63
N ASP A 383 3.28 -33.91 23.41
CA ASP A 383 2.31 -34.42 24.38
C ASP A 383 2.97 -35.44 25.33
N GLU A 384 3.23 -35.03 26.58
CA GLU A 384 3.75 -35.93 27.63
C GLU A 384 2.67 -36.87 28.22
N GLN A 385 1.41 -36.76 27.81
CA GLN A 385 0.28 -37.47 28.45
C GLN A 385 0.03 -38.90 27.95
N SER A 386 0.87 -39.43 27.06
CA SER A 386 0.82 -40.84 26.68
C SER A 386 1.40 -41.73 27.80
N ILE A 387 0.52 -42.36 28.56
CA ILE A 387 0.82 -43.26 29.69
C ILE A 387 1.69 -44.46 29.27
N GLU A 388 1.81 -44.78 27.97
CA GLU A 388 2.55 -45.94 27.46
C GLU A 388 4.06 -45.70 27.25
N GLN A 389 4.60 -44.49 27.47
CA GLN A 389 5.93 -44.11 26.97
C GLN A 389 6.84 -43.26 27.89
N SER A 390 6.76 -43.40 29.22
CA SER A 390 7.44 -42.48 30.17
C SER A 390 8.99 -42.42 30.09
N LEU A 391 9.69 -43.43 29.57
CA LEU A 391 11.16 -43.40 29.35
C LEU A 391 11.55 -42.95 27.94
N SER A 392 10.68 -43.23 26.96
CA SER A 392 10.90 -42.86 25.57
C SER A 392 10.57 -41.39 25.29
N THR A 393 9.70 -40.75 26.08
CA THR A 393 9.39 -39.31 25.96
C THR A 393 10.57 -38.44 26.38
N PHE A 394 11.10 -38.58 27.60
CA PHE A 394 12.28 -37.80 28.05
C PHE A 394 13.48 -37.97 27.12
N SER A 395 13.78 -39.21 26.74
CA SER A 395 14.90 -39.51 25.82
C SER A 395 14.68 -38.89 24.43
N SER A 396 13.44 -38.84 23.94
CA SER A 396 13.08 -38.21 22.67
C SER A 396 13.22 -36.68 22.73
N HIS A 397 12.72 -36.05 23.81
CA HIS A 397 12.89 -34.63 24.07
C HIS A 397 14.37 -34.26 24.16
N MET A 398 15.15 -34.99 24.96
CA MET A 398 16.60 -34.78 25.08
C MET A 398 17.32 -34.95 23.75
N LYS A 399 16.96 -35.96 22.95
CA LYS A 399 17.54 -36.13 21.61
C LYS A 399 17.22 -34.93 20.70
N ASN A 400 15.98 -34.44 20.72
CA ASN A 400 15.58 -33.25 19.95
C ASN A 400 16.34 -32.01 20.43
N ILE A 401 16.43 -31.79 21.74
CA ILE A 401 17.17 -30.67 22.32
C ILE A 401 18.65 -30.72 21.93
N VAL A 402 19.30 -31.88 22.00
CA VAL A 402 20.69 -32.05 21.53
C VAL A 402 20.83 -31.70 20.05
N GLU A 403 19.85 -32.06 19.21
CA GLU A 403 19.84 -31.67 17.79
C GLU A 403 19.59 -30.17 17.58
N ILE A 404 18.78 -29.52 18.43
CA ILE A 404 18.53 -28.08 18.40
C ILE A 404 19.80 -27.32 18.79
N LEU A 405 20.42 -27.66 19.92
CA LEU A 405 21.61 -26.97 20.44
C LEU A 405 22.82 -27.04 19.49
N LYS A 406 22.91 -28.08 18.65
CA LYS A 406 23.97 -28.21 17.64
C LYS A 406 23.86 -27.23 16.47
N GLU A 407 22.64 -26.78 16.14
CA GLU A 407 22.38 -25.90 15.01
C GLU A 407 21.95 -24.48 15.42
N THR A 408 21.64 -24.27 16.71
CA THR A 408 21.21 -22.96 17.21
C THR A 408 22.31 -21.92 17.05
N ASP A 409 21.93 -20.74 16.59
CA ASP A 409 22.80 -19.59 16.45
C ASP A 409 22.13 -18.30 16.97
N LYS A 410 22.84 -17.19 16.87
CA LYS A 410 22.36 -15.87 17.32
C LYS A 410 21.12 -15.34 16.58
N ASN A 411 20.78 -15.90 15.42
CA ASN A 411 19.64 -15.53 14.56
C ASN A 411 18.49 -16.54 14.68
N SER A 412 18.54 -17.39 15.71
CA SER A 412 17.55 -18.42 15.97
C SER A 412 16.56 -17.98 17.04
N LEU A 413 15.34 -18.54 16.96
CA LEU A 413 14.37 -18.56 18.04
C LEU A 413 14.17 -20.01 18.50
N VAL A 414 14.29 -20.25 19.80
CA VAL A 414 14.15 -21.58 20.39
C VAL A 414 12.94 -21.61 21.33
N LEU A 415 12.05 -22.57 21.12
CA LEU A 415 10.83 -22.77 21.89
C LEU A 415 10.89 -24.12 22.59
N PHE A 416 10.96 -24.12 23.93
CA PHE A 416 11.00 -25.33 24.74
C PHE A 416 9.74 -25.46 25.60
N ASP A 417 8.99 -26.55 25.43
CA ASP A 417 7.88 -26.86 26.32
C ASP A 417 8.33 -27.82 27.41
N GLU A 418 8.02 -27.48 28.66
CA GLU A 418 8.32 -28.25 29.87
C GLU A 418 9.78 -28.70 29.98
N LEU A 419 10.71 -27.77 29.76
CA LEU A 419 12.14 -28.07 29.72
C LEU A 419 12.62 -28.76 31.01
N GLY A 420 13.21 -29.95 30.84
CA GLY A 420 13.75 -30.76 31.93
C GLY A 420 12.73 -31.67 32.63
N ALA A 421 11.48 -31.73 32.16
CA ALA A 421 10.44 -32.62 32.68
C ALA A 421 10.76 -34.12 32.48
N GLY A 422 10.04 -34.99 33.18
CA GLY A 422 10.15 -36.45 33.03
C GLY A 422 11.33 -37.12 33.76
N THR A 423 12.07 -36.39 34.60
CA THR A 423 13.17 -36.91 35.44
C THR A 423 13.07 -36.44 36.89
N ASP A 424 14.05 -36.76 37.73
CA ASP A 424 14.16 -36.23 39.09
C ASP A 424 14.07 -34.70 39.09
N PRO A 425 13.21 -34.07 39.90
CA PRO A 425 12.99 -32.63 39.85
C PRO A 425 14.26 -31.78 40.04
N SER A 426 15.19 -32.22 40.90
CA SER A 426 16.42 -31.47 41.16
C SER A 426 17.38 -31.57 39.98
N GLU A 427 17.52 -32.76 39.39
CA GLU A 427 18.34 -32.96 38.18
C GLU A 427 17.74 -32.26 36.96
N GLY A 428 16.42 -32.36 36.77
CA GLY A 428 15.68 -31.74 35.67
C GLY A 428 15.78 -30.21 35.69
N ALA A 429 15.60 -29.59 36.86
CA ALA A 429 15.76 -28.15 37.03
C ALA A 429 17.20 -27.69 36.74
N ALA A 430 18.21 -28.41 37.24
CA ALA A 430 19.62 -28.10 37.00
C ALA A 430 19.97 -28.20 35.50
N LEU A 431 19.49 -29.24 34.83
CA LEU A 431 19.68 -29.45 33.40
C LEU A 431 19.01 -28.33 32.58
N ALA A 432 17.76 -27.99 32.91
CA ALA A 432 17.02 -26.92 32.24
C ALA A 432 17.75 -25.56 32.36
N MET A 433 18.22 -25.20 33.57
CA MET A 433 19.01 -23.98 33.77
C MET A 433 20.29 -23.98 32.94
N SER A 434 21.03 -25.09 32.91
CA SER A 434 22.25 -25.21 32.11
C SER A 434 22.00 -25.10 30.60
N ILE A 435 20.88 -25.64 30.11
CA ILE A 435 20.49 -25.53 28.70
C ILE A 435 20.12 -24.09 28.36
N LEU A 436 19.33 -23.41 29.20
CA LEU A 436 18.97 -22.01 29.00
C LEU A 436 20.19 -21.08 29.04
N ASP A 437 21.11 -21.28 29.99
CA ASP A 437 22.37 -20.54 30.06
C ASP A 437 23.18 -20.73 28.76
N HIS A 438 23.26 -21.95 28.22
CA HIS A 438 23.98 -22.24 26.97
C HIS A 438 23.36 -21.55 25.75
N VAL A 439 22.02 -21.57 25.61
CA VAL A 439 21.32 -20.90 24.51
C VAL A 439 21.48 -19.37 24.58
N ARG A 440 21.46 -18.82 25.81
CA ARG A 440 21.74 -17.39 26.05
C ARG A 440 23.18 -17.04 25.69
N GLU A 441 24.16 -17.86 26.04
CA GLU A 441 25.58 -17.64 25.68
C GLU A 441 25.82 -17.61 24.17
N ILE A 442 25.07 -18.41 23.40
CA ILE A 442 25.05 -18.34 21.92
C ILE A 442 24.46 -17.00 21.44
N GLY A 443 23.60 -16.39 22.26
CA GLY A 443 22.87 -15.16 21.98
C GLY A 443 21.54 -15.43 21.26
N SER A 444 21.02 -16.64 21.21
CA SER A 444 19.72 -16.93 20.60
C SER A 444 18.57 -16.44 21.48
N LEU A 445 17.44 -16.06 20.88
CA LEU A 445 16.22 -15.85 21.67
C LEU A 445 15.64 -17.20 22.07
N VAL A 446 15.16 -17.31 23.31
CA VAL A 446 14.53 -18.53 23.83
C VAL A 446 13.31 -18.22 24.67
N MET A 447 12.23 -18.94 24.41
CA MET A 447 11.04 -18.97 25.26
C MET A 447 10.81 -20.40 25.75
N ALA A 448 10.79 -20.58 27.06
CA ALA A 448 10.65 -21.89 27.67
C ALA A 448 9.49 -21.92 28.66
N THR A 449 8.76 -23.03 28.73
CA THR A 449 7.77 -23.26 29.80
C THR A 449 8.36 -24.20 30.82
N THR A 450 7.96 -24.06 32.08
CA THR A 450 8.43 -24.93 33.15
C THR A 450 7.39 -25.11 34.25
N HIS A 451 7.55 -26.21 35.00
CA HIS A 451 6.84 -26.47 36.25
C HIS A 451 7.77 -26.39 37.47
N TYR A 452 9.08 -26.19 37.27
CA TYR A 452 10.07 -26.18 38.34
C TYR A 452 10.11 -24.83 39.08
N PRO A 453 9.90 -24.81 40.41
CA PRO A 453 10.06 -23.60 41.22
C PRO A 453 11.44 -22.96 41.12
N GLU A 454 12.49 -23.76 40.96
CA GLU A 454 13.90 -23.32 40.87
C GLU A 454 14.11 -22.35 39.69
N LEU A 455 13.40 -22.57 38.57
CA LEU A 455 13.46 -21.70 37.41
C LEU A 455 12.77 -20.34 37.64
N LYS A 456 11.87 -20.22 38.63
CA LYS A 456 11.32 -18.91 39.05
C LYS A 456 12.40 -18.03 39.65
N ALA A 457 13.28 -18.61 40.48
CA ALA A 457 14.39 -17.88 41.11
C ALA A 457 15.52 -17.59 40.10
N TYR A 458 15.72 -18.48 39.12
CA TYR A 458 16.72 -18.31 38.07
C TYR A 458 16.58 -16.97 37.33
N SER A 459 15.36 -16.54 36.97
CA SER A 459 15.17 -15.28 36.25
C SER A 459 15.52 -14.03 37.08
N TYR A 460 15.52 -14.12 38.41
CA TYR A 460 15.80 -12.96 39.27
C TYR A 460 17.30 -12.74 39.44
N ASN A 461 18.07 -13.82 39.35
CA ASN A 461 19.51 -13.84 39.62
C ASN A 461 20.36 -13.78 38.34
N ARG A 462 19.72 -13.71 37.16
CA ARG A 462 20.39 -13.74 35.86
C ARG A 462 19.94 -12.55 35.01
N GLU A 463 20.91 -11.74 34.58
CA GLU A 463 20.68 -10.73 33.56
C GLU A 463 20.29 -11.40 32.23
N GLY A 464 19.45 -10.73 31.44
CA GLY A 464 18.94 -11.26 30.16
C GLY A 464 17.81 -12.29 30.27
N VAL A 465 17.29 -12.54 31.48
CA VAL A 465 16.21 -13.51 31.72
C VAL A 465 14.98 -12.82 32.31
N MET A 466 13.82 -13.05 31.71
CA MET A 466 12.53 -12.56 32.17
C MET A 466 11.60 -13.72 32.55
N ASN A 467 10.88 -13.57 33.66
CA ASN A 467 9.77 -14.45 33.99
C ASN A 467 8.46 -13.97 33.35
N ALA A 468 7.62 -14.93 32.97
CA ALA A 468 6.24 -14.72 32.63
C ALA A 468 5.36 -15.77 33.33
N SER A 469 4.07 -15.49 33.45
CA SER A 469 3.13 -16.45 34.00
C SER A 469 1.77 -16.40 33.36
N VAL A 470 1.05 -17.51 33.46
CA VAL A 470 -0.34 -17.61 33.03
C VAL A 470 -1.28 -17.40 34.22
N GLU A 471 -2.23 -16.47 34.08
CA GLU A 471 -3.17 -16.08 35.14
C GLU A 471 -4.20 -17.20 35.39
N PHE A 472 -4.49 -17.42 36.68
CA PHE A 472 -5.46 -18.40 37.15
C PHE A 472 -6.46 -17.74 38.09
N ASP A 473 -7.75 -17.81 37.77
CA ASP A 473 -8.78 -17.21 38.60
C ASP A 473 -9.18 -18.17 39.73
N VAL A 474 -8.76 -17.83 40.94
CA VAL A 474 -9.10 -18.54 42.18
C VAL A 474 -10.63 -18.49 42.46
N ASN A 475 -11.33 -17.46 41.98
CA ASN A 475 -12.78 -17.26 42.15
C ASN A 475 -13.64 -18.09 41.18
N THR A 476 -13.10 -18.59 40.09
CA THR A 476 -13.81 -19.55 39.21
C THR A 476 -13.18 -20.94 39.24
N LEU A 477 -11.95 -21.06 39.79
CA LEU A 477 -11.09 -22.25 39.69
C LEU A 477 -10.78 -22.62 38.23
N SER A 478 -10.69 -21.62 37.35
CA SER A 478 -10.38 -21.82 35.93
C SER A 478 -9.18 -20.97 35.50
N PRO A 479 -8.38 -21.43 34.53
CA PRO A 479 -7.38 -20.58 33.88
C PRO A 479 -8.08 -19.44 33.12
N THR A 480 -7.49 -18.24 33.13
CA THR A 480 -7.98 -17.11 32.31
C THR A 480 -7.28 -17.06 30.96
N TYR A 481 -6.23 -17.87 30.76
CA TYR A 481 -5.35 -17.90 29.59
C TYR A 481 -4.64 -16.56 29.32
N LYS A 482 -4.66 -15.62 30.27
CA LYS A 482 -3.94 -14.35 30.16
C LYS A 482 -2.48 -14.52 30.57
N LEU A 483 -1.57 -14.08 29.72
CA LEU A 483 -0.13 -14.06 29.95
C LEU A 483 0.27 -12.75 30.64
N LEU A 484 1.02 -12.86 31.72
CA LEU A 484 1.59 -11.75 32.48
C LEU A 484 3.10 -11.77 32.29
N MET A 485 3.62 -10.85 31.48
CA MET A 485 5.05 -10.68 31.25
C MET A 485 5.72 -9.97 32.45
N GLY A 486 6.94 -10.39 32.79
CA GLY A 486 7.72 -9.84 33.91
C GLY A 486 7.30 -10.33 35.30
N VAL A 487 6.24 -11.15 35.42
CA VAL A 487 5.69 -11.57 36.71
C VAL A 487 5.72 -13.10 36.85
N PRO A 488 6.40 -13.65 37.87
CA PRO A 488 6.38 -15.09 38.16
C PRO A 488 5.01 -15.55 38.68
N GLY A 489 4.61 -16.77 38.36
CA GLY A 489 3.29 -17.27 38.75
C GLY A 489 3.21 -17.61 40.24
N ARG A 490 2.11 -17.19 40.89
CA ARG A 490 1.80 -17.52 42.29
C ARG A 490 1.51 -19.01 42.52
N SER A 491 1.89 -19.51 43.70
CA SER A 491 1.44 -20.81 44.21
C SER A 491 0.02 -20.72 44.81
N ASN A 492 -1.01 -21.08 44.03
CA ASN A 492 -2.43 -20.97 44.43
C ASN A 492 -2.98 -22.16 45.24
N ALA A 493 -2.13 -23.12 45.63
CA ALA A 493 -2.54 -24.39 46.21
C ALA A 493 -3.46 -24.26 47.45
N PHE A 494 -3.17 -23.33 48.36
CA PHE A 494 -4.00 -23.14 49.55
C PHE A 494 -5.34 -22.48 49.27
N ASP A 495 -5.39 -21.51 48.35
CA ASP A 495 -6.62 -20.81 48.04
C ASP A 495 -7.58 -21.71 47.25
N ILE A 496 -7.03 -22.55 46.36
CA ILE A 496 -7.75 -23.64 45.69
C ILE A 496 -8.25 -24.66 46.73
N SER A 497 -7.37 -25.15 47.60
CA SER A 497 -7.74 -26.15 48.62
C SER A 497 -8.84 -25.65 49.55
N ARG A 498 -8.77 -24.38 49.97
CA ARG A 498 -9.82 -23.73 50.80
C ARG A 498 -11.16 -23.80 50.10
N LYS A 499 -11.18 -23.51 48.81
CA LYS A 499 -12.40 -23.43 48.01
C LYS A 499 -12.99 -24.80 47.68
N LEU A 500 -12.14 -25.81 47.54
CA LEU A 500 -12.55 -27.21 47.45
C LEU A 500 -13.03 -27.79 48.80
N GLY A 501 -13.06 -26.98 49.87
CA GLY A 501 -13.65 -27.35 51.15
C GLY A 501 -12.64 -27.83 52.21
N LEU A 502 -11.34 -27.69 51.98
CA LEU A 502 -10.33 -28.07 52.97
C LEU A 502 -10.44 -27.15 54.20
N LYS A 503 -10.49 -27.76 55.40
CA LYS A 503 -10.65 -27.01 56.67
C LYS A 503 -9.54 -25.98 56.83
N LEU A 504 -9.92 -24.75 57.20
CA LEU A 504 -9.02 -23.62 57.48
C LEU A 504 -7.93 -23.97 58.50
N SER A 505 -8.19 -24.84 59.48
CA SER A 505 -7.20 -25.29 60.45
C SER A 505 -6.04 -26.07 59.82
N ILE A 506 -6.32 -26.91 58.81
CA ILE A 506 -5.30 -27.67 58.06
C ILE A 506 -4.47 -26.70 57.22
N ILE A 507 -5.12 -25.77 56.52
CA ILE A 507 -4.45 -24.76 55.70
C ILE A 507 -3.55 -23.87 56.54
N LYS A 508 -4.02 -23.39 57.70
CA LYS A 508 -3.21 -22.57 58.61
C LYS A 508 -1.98 -23.34 59.10
N LYS A 509 -2.14 -24.61 59.45
CA LYS A 509 -1.02 -25.47 59.88
C LYS A 509 -0.02 -25.72 58.74
N ALA A 510 -0.49 -25.96 57.53
CA ALA A 510 0.39 -26.13 56.37
C ALA A 510 1.14 -24.83 56.03
N LYS A 511 0.49 -23.66 56.12
CA LYS A 511 1.15 -22.36 55.93
C LYS A 511 2.28 -22.11 56.93
N THR A 512 2.16 -22.59 58.18
CA THR A 512 3.25 -22.47 59.17
C THR A 512 4.44 -23.38 58.90
N MET A 513 4.31 -24.37 58.01
CA MET A 513 5.39 -25.27 57.62
C MET A 513 6.17 -24.75 56.40
N ILE A 514 5.66 -23.71 55.74
CA ILE A 514 6.34 -22.98 54.69
C ILE A 514 7.19 -21.90 55.34
N GLY A 515 8.45 -21.77 54.92
CA GLY A 515 9.39 -20.78 55.46
C GLY A 515 8.85 -19.35 55.35
N THR A 516 9.22 -18.49 56.30
CA THR A 516 8.80 -17.08 56.33
C THR A 516 9.20 -16.35 55.05
N ASP A 517 10.37 -16.66 54.50
CA ASP A 517 10.89 -16.09 53.25
C ASP A 517 9.97 -16.39 52.05
N GLU A 518 9.41 -17.60 51.98
CA GLU A 518 8.53 -18.01 50.87
C GLU A 518 7.14 -17.35 50.98
N GLN A 519 6.68 -17.01 52.19
CA GLN A 519 5.45 -16.24 52.38
C GLN A 519 5.61 -14.78 51.92
N GLU A 520 6.74 -14.15 52.26
CA GLU A 520 7.04 -12.77 51.84
C GLU A 520 7.19 -12.67 50.32
N ILE A 521 7.90 -13.61 49.68
CA ILE A 521 8.02 -13.70 48.22
C ILE A 521 6.64 -13.78 47.56
N ASN A 522 5.75 -14.67 48.03
CA ASN A 522 4.40 -14.79 47.47
C ASN A 522 3.57 -13.50 47.60
N SER A 523 3.73 -12.75 48.69
CA SER A 523 3.03 -11.46 48.89
C SER A 523 3.55 -10.36 47.96
N MET A 524 4.86 -10.38 47.67
CA MET A 524 5.49 -9.48 46.71
C MET A 524 5.03 -9.78 45.28
N ILE A 525 4.93 -11.06 44.92
CA ILE A 525 4.39 -11.51 43.63
C ILE A 525 2.95 -11.02 43.44
N GLU A 526 2.09 -11.16 44.45
CA GLU A 526 0.70 -10.66 44.37
C GLU A 526 0.63 -9.14 44.10
N SER A 527 1.55 -8.37 44.69
CA SER A 527 1.62 -6.92 44.47
C SER A 527 2.13 -6.59 43.06
N LEU A 528 3.08 -7.38 42.53
CA LEU A 528 3.59 -7.25 41.17
C LEU A 528 2.53 -7.59 40.12
N GLU A 529 1.76 -8.67 40.31
CA GLU A 529 0.65 -9.06 39.41
C GLU A 529 -0.38 -7.92 39.28
N LYS A 530 -0.82 -7.34 40.42
CA LYS A 530 -1.79 -6.22 40.42
C LYS A 530 -1.25 -4.99 39.72
N ASN A 531 0.02 -4.65 39.94
CA ASN A 531 0.66 -3.52 39.28
C ASN A 531 0.84 -3.77 37.78
N SER A 532 1.29 -4.95 37.38
CA SER A 532 1.48 -5.33 35.98
C SER A 532 0.18 -5.24 35.20
N LYS A 533 -0.93 -5.74 35.76
CA LYS A 533 -2.25 -5.67 35.12
C LYS A 533 -2.69 -4.22 34.90
N ARG A 534 -2.50 -3.35 35.90
CA ARG A 534 -2.81 -1.93 35.80
C ARG A 534 -1.96 -1.23 34.74
N VAL A 535 -0.66 -1.54 34.68
CA VAL A 535 0.25 -0.94 33.68
C VAL A 535 -0.10 -1.38 32.27
N ASP A 536 -0.43 -2.66 32.06
CA ASP A 536 -0.82 -3.20 30.75
C ASP A 536 -2.12 -2.54 30.24
N GLU A 537 -3.13 -2.41 31.09
CA GLU A 537 -4.39 -1.70 30.76
C GLU A 537 -4.13 -0.23 30.39
N GLN A 538 -3.26 0.45 31.15
CA GLN A 538 -2.87 1.84 30.87
C GLN A 538 -2.07 1.98 29.57
N ARG A 539 -1.18 1.02 29.26
CA ARG A 539 -0.35 1.02 28.04
C ARG A 539 -1.23 0.86 26.80
N ILE A 540 -2.20 -0.07 26.83
CA ILE A 540 -3.17 -0.26 25.74
C ILE A 540 -4.01 0.99 25.53
N GLU A 541 -4.49 1.63 26.61
CA GLU A 541 -5.26 2.88 26.50
C GLU A 541 -4.41 4.02 25.91
N LEU A 542 -3.14 4.14 26.34
CA LEU A 542 -2.21 5.13 25.84
C LEU A 542 -1.91 4.94 24.34
N ASP A 543 -1.66 3.71 23.89
CA ASP A 543 -1.42 3.41 22.48
C ASP A 543 -2.62 3.77 21.60
N ARG A 544 -3.84 3.51 22.10
CA ARG A 544 -5.08 3.92 21.42
C ARG A 544 -5.16 5.44 21.31
N LEU A 545 -4.93 6.16 22.40
CA LEU A 545 -4.96 7.63 22.43
C LEU A 545 -3.88 8.25 21.54
N LEU A 546 -2.68 7.67 21.49
CA LEU A 546 -1.60 8.11 20.61
C LEU A 546 -1.96 7.96 19.14
N ARG A 547 -2.60 6.85 18.75
CA ARG A 547 -3.08 6.68 17.37
C ARG A 547 -4.16 7.69 17.02
N GLU A 548 -5.15 7.88 17.89
CA GLU A 548 -6.20 8.87 17.68
C GLU A 548 -5.62 10.27 17.51
N ALA A 549 -4.70 10.65 18.39
CA ALA A 549 -3.99 11.92 18.31
C ALA A 549 -3.20 12.06 16.99
N LYS A 550 -2.50 11.02 16.55
CA LYS A 550 -1.75 11.03 15.29
C LYS A 550 -2.67 11.16 14.08
N THR A 551 -3.75 10.37 14.01
CA THR A 551 -4.74 10.48 12.92
C THR A 551 -5.39 11.86 12.88
N THR A 552 -5.77 12.41 14.04
CA THR A 552 -6.35 13.75 14.13
C THR A 552 -5.34 14.82 13.72
N HIS A 553 -4.06 14.65 14.06
CA HIS A 553 -2.99 15.55 13.63
C HIS A 553 -2.80 15.53 12.11
N ASP A 554 -2.73 14.34 11.51
CA ASP A 554 -2.59 14.18 10.06
C ASP A 554 -3.79 14.77 9.30
N ASP A 555 -5.02 14.56 9.79
CA ASP A 555 -6.25 15.14 9.23
C ASP A 555 -6.25 16.68 9.35
N LEU A 556 -5.84 17.23 10.49
CA LEU A 556 -5.74 18.68 10.72
C LEU A 556 -4.70 19.33 9.80
N GLU A 557 -3.55 18.67 9.59
CA GLU A 557 -2.52 19.16 8.68
C GLU A 557 -3.05 19.22 7.25
N GLN A 558 -3.78 18.19 6.79
CA GLN A 558 -4.43 18.22 5.48
C GLN A 558 -5.45 19.36 5.34
N GLN A 559 -6.33 19.54 6.34
CA GLN A 559 -7.31 20.64 6.33
C GLN A 559 -6.64 22.01 6.34
N TYR A 560 -5.54 22.16 7.08
CA TYR A 560 -4.78 23.39 7.15
C TYR A 560 -4.12 23.74 5.81
N GLN A 561 -3.57 22.76 5.10
CA GLN A 561 -3.02 22.96 3.75
C GLN A 561 -4.12 23.34 2.75
N GLN A 562 -5.28 22.69 2.81
CA GLN A 562 -6.44 23.05 1.99
C GLN A 562 -6.92 24.49 2.27
N TYR A 563 -6.98 24.89 3.54
CA TYR A 563 -7.32 26.25 3.94
C TYR A 563 -6.33 27.27 3.38
N LYS A 564 -5.02 27.02 3.50
CA LYS A 564 -3.99 27.90 2.93
C LYS A 564 -4.14 28.07 1.42
N ASN A 565 -4.38 26.97 0.69
CA ASN A 565 -4.58 27.01 -0.75
C ASN A 565 -5.84 27.82 -1.11
N TYR A 566 -6.91 27.67 -0.34
CA TYR A 566 -8.15 28.42 -0.53
C TYR A 566 -7.97 29.92 -0.21
N GLU A 567 -7.27 30.27 0.87
CA GLU A 567 -6.93 31.64 1.24
C GLU A 567 -6.10 32.32 0.14
N GLN A 568 -5.09 31.63 -0.39
CA GLN A 568 -4.25 32.14 -1.47
C GLN A 568 -5.09 32.41 -2.73
N LYS A 569 -5.98 31.49 -3.11
CA LYS A 569 -6.88 31.66 -4.25
C LYS A 569 -7.81 32.86 -4.08
N LEU A 570 -8.40 33.02 -2.89
CA LEU A 570 -9.24 34.18 -2.55
C LEU A 570 -8.46 35.50 -2.65
N MET A 571 -7.21 35.53 -2.19
CA MET A 571 -6.35 36.70 -2.28
C MET A 571 -6.01 37.06 -3.73
N ASP A 572 -5.75 36.06 -4.57
CA ASP A 572 -5.46 36.28 -5.98
C ASP A 572 -6.71 36.75 -6.74
N GLU A 573 -7.89 36.17 -6.48
CA GLU A 573 -9.17 36.66 -7.01
C GLU A 573 -9.48 38.10 -6.54
N ALA A 574 -9.18 38.44 -5.29
CA ALA A 574 -9.37 39.78 -4.75
C ALA A 574 -8.42 40.79 -5.43
N LYS A 575 -7.16 40.41 -5.65
CA LYS A 575 -6.18 41.22 -6.39
C LYS A 575 -6.61 41.43 -7.83
N GLU A 576 -7.10 40.40 -8.52
CA GLU A 576 -7.59 40.53 -9.89
C GLU A 576 -8.79 41.48 -9.97
N LYS A 577 -9.79 41.31 -9.09
CA LYS A 577 -10.96 42.21 -9.03
C LYS A 577 -10.55 43.65 -8.70
N ALA A 578 -9.60 43.85 -7.79
CA ALA A 578 -9.06 45.17 -7.48
C ALA A 578 -8.34 45.79 -8.69
N ASN A 579 -7.48 45.04 -9.36
CA ASN A 579 -6.77 45.49 -10.56
C ASN A 579 -7.73 45.82 -11.71
N GLN A 580 -8.79 45.03 -11.90
CA GLN A 580 -9.82 45.32 -12.89
C GLN A 580 -10.56 46.63 -12.60
N ARG A 581 -10.93 46.89 -11.33
CA ARG A 581 -11.55 48.16 -10.91
C ARG A 581 -10.63 49.36 -11.09
N VAL A 582 -9.34 49.22 -10.74
CA VAL A 582 -8.36 50.29 -10.96
C VAL A 582 -8.21 50.57 -12.46
N LYS A 583 -8.13 49.51 -13.28
CA LYS A 583 -8.01 49.63 -14.74
C LYS A 583 -9.22 50.30 -15.39
N SER A 584 -10.44 49.97 -14.95
CA SER A 584 -11.66 50.63 -15.46
C SER A 584 -11.69 52.10 -15.05
N ALA A 585 -11.39 52.40 -13.78
CA ALA A 585 -11.34 53.79 -13.27
C ALA A 585 -10.25 54.63 -13.97
N THR A 586 -9.08 54.05 -14.29
CA THR A 586 -8.05 54.76 -15.07
C THR A 586 -8.49 55.06 -16.50
N LYS A 587 -9.22 54.13 -17.13
CA LYS A 587 -9.70 54.32 -18.50
C LYS A 587 -10.77 55.41 -18.57
N GLU A 588 -11.69 55.43 -17.61
CA GLU A 588 -12.70 56.49 -17.47
C GLU A 588 -12.02 57.85 -17.22
N ALA A 589 -11.04 57.91 -16.32
CA ALA A 589 -10.30 59.15 -16.06
C ALA A 589 -9.53 59.66 -17.30
N ASP A 590 -8.93 58.76 -18.08
CA ASP A 590 -8.25 59.11 -19.34
C ASP A 590 -9.23 59.60 -20.41
N GLU A 591 -10.44 59.03 -20.48
CA GLU A 591 -11.52 59.50 -21.37
C GLU A 591 -11.99 60.91 -20.98
N ILE A 592 -12.19 61.18 -19.68
CA ILE A 592 -12.56 62.51 -19.19
C ILE A 592 -11.43 63.51 -19.48
N LEU A 593 -10.16 63.14 -19.29
CA LEU A 593 -9.00 64.00 -19.63
C LEU A 593 -8.92 64.29 -21.12
N LYS A 594 -9.24 63.32 -21.98
CA LYS A 594 -9.27 63.49 -23.43
C LYS A 594 -10.39 64.45 -23.83
N GLU A 595 -11.58 64.30 -23.26
CA GLU A 595 -12.70 65.23 -23.47
C GLU A 595 -12.38 66.64 -23.00
N LEU A 596 -11.73 66.80 -21.84
CA LEU A 596 -11.28 68.10 -21.33
C LEU A 596 -10.26 68.76 -22.26
N ARG A 597 -9.32 67.99 -22.81
CA ARG A 597 -8.36 68.50 -23.82
C ARG A 597 -9.07 68.91 -25.11
N GLU A 598 -10.00 68.11 -25.60
CA GLU A 598 -10.78 68.45 -26.80
C GLU A 598 -11.66 69.69 -26.61
N LEU A 599 -12.31 69.83 -25.44
CA LEU A 599 -13.10 71.01 -25.09
C LEU A 599 -12.24 72.27 -25.04
N ARG A 600 -11.03 72.18 -24.50
CA ARG A 600 -10.07 73.29 -24.44
C ARG A 600 -9.53 73.67 -25.82
N ASP A 601 -9.19 72.68 -26.66
CA ASP A 601 -8.54 72.92 -27.95
C ASP A 601 -9.55 73.35 -29.04
N LYS A 602 -10.84 72.96 -28.95
CA LYS A 602 -11.88 73.37 -29.91
C LYS A 602 -12.59 74.70 -29.55
N LYS A 603 -12.50 75.17 -28.30
CA LYS A 603 -13.14 76.43 -27.85
C LYS A 603 -12.14 77.32 -27.12
N GLY A 604 -11.41 78.14 -27.88
CA GLY A 604 -10.61 79.23 -27.34
C GLY A 604 -11.49 80.24 -26.58
N ALA A 605 -11.04 80.58 -25.37
CA ALA A 605 -11.43 81.72 -24.53
C ALA A 605 -12.92 81.96 -24.17
N ASP A 606 -13.87 81.08 -24.53
CA ASP A 606 -15.28 81.24 -24.13
C ASP A 606 -15.94 79.89 -23.76
N VAL A 607 -15.38 79.24 -22.74
CA VAL A 607 -15.97 78.05 -22.10
C VAL A 607 -16.55 78.49 -20.77
N LYS A 608 -17.84 78.19 -20.53
CA LYS A 608 -18.52 78.47 -19.26
C LYS A 608 -17.79 77.78 -18.11
N GLU A 609 -17.31 78.58 -17.16
CA GLU A 609 -16.50 78.16 -16.02
C GLU A 609 -17.15 77.00 -15.21
N HIS A 610 -18.49 76.93 -15.17
CA HIS A 610 -19.24 75.87 -14.48
C HIS A 610 -19.04 74.46 -15.07
N GLU A 611 -18.97 74.28 -16.40
CA GLU A 611 -18.82 72.95 -17.01
C GLU A 611 -17.41 72.37 -16.76
N LEU A 612 -16.40 73.25 -16.71
CA LEU A 612 -15.04 72.88 -16.35
C LEU A 612 -14.92 72.53 -14.86
N ILE A 613 -15.61 73.27 -13.98
CA ILE A 613 -15.62 72.99 -12.54
C ILE A 613 -16.32 71.66 -12.23
N ASP A 614 -17.48 71.37 -12.84
CA ASP A 614 -18.21 70.11 -12.60
C ASP A 614 -17.45 68.88 -13.09
N LYS A 615 -16.82 68.95 -14.28
CA LYS A 615 -15.97 67.85 -14.78
C LYS A 615 -14.67 67.69 -14.00
N LYS A 616 -14.11 68.79 -13.48
CA LYS A 616 -12.94 68.76 -12.58
C LYS A 616 -13.31 68.14 -11.24
N LYS A 617 -14.50 68.46 -10.70
CA LYS A 617 -15.05 67.86 -9.48
C LYS A 617 -15.32 66.36 -9.64
N GLN A 618 -15.85 65.92 -10.78
CA GLN A 618 -15.98 64.48 -11.11
C GLN A 618 -14.63 63.75 -11.21
N LEU A 619 -13.60 64.45 -11.69
CA LEU A 619 -12.23 63.93 -11.72
C LEU A 619 -11.66 63.83 -10.30
N ASP A 620 -11.82 64.87 -9.49
CA ASP A 620 -11.38 64.90 -8.09
C ASP A 620 -12.11 63.81 -7.26
N ASP A 621 -13.42 63.63 -7.44
CA ASP A 621 -14.22 62.58 -6.77
C ASP A 621 -13.78 61.15 -7.16
N GLN A 622 -13.39 60.91 -8.43
CA GLN A 622 -12.83 59.61 -8.87
C GLN A 622 -11.40 59.38 -8.36
N TYR A 623 -10.62 60.43 -8.14
CA TYR A 623 -9.27 60.33 -7.57
C TYR A 623 -9.29 60.16 -6.04
N GLU A 624 -10.25 60.76 -5.32
CA GLU A 624 -10.48 60.44 -3.90
C GLU A 624 -10.93 58.98 -3.69
N ALA A 625 -11.61 58.38 -4.68
CA ALA A 625 -11.92 56.94 -4.67
C ALA A 625 -10.70 56.03 -4.93
N LYS A 626 -9.57 56.56 -5.48
CA LYS A 626 -8.30 55.83 -5.63
C LYS A 626 -7.50 55.70 -4.31
N SER A 627 -7.90 56.39 -3.25
CA SER A 627 -7.30 56.24 -1.91
C SER A 627 -7.81 55.02 -1.13
N ILE A 628 -8.03 53.88 -1.80
CA ILE A 628 -8.07 52.58 -1.11
C ILE A 628 -6.61 52.12 -0.95
N LYS A 629 -5.97 52.68 0.09
CA LYS A 629 -4.71 52.30 0.74
C LYS A 629 -3.77 51.41 -0.09
N GLN A 630 -2.89 52.04 -0.88
CA GLN A 630 -1.55 51.48 -1.05
C GLN A 630 -0.77 51.75 0.23
N ASN A 631 -0.54 50.71 1.04
CA ASN A 631 0.46 50.75 2.10
C ASN A 631 1.84 50.80 1.44
N VAL A 632 2.29 52.01 1.11
CA VAL A 632 3.71 52.27 0.82
C VAL A 632 4.39 52.56 2.16
N GLN A 633 5.37 51.75 2.51
CA GLN A 633 6.19 51.92 3.72
C GLN A 633 6.85 53.30 3.72
N LYS A 634 6.58 54.08 4.77
CA LYS A 634 7.14 55.41 5.04
C LYS A 634 8.67 55.37 5.13
N GLN A 635 9.36 56.26 4.41
CA GLN A 635 10.70 56.73 4.79
C GLN A 635 10.56 58.08 5.52
N LYS A 636 11.36 58.27 6.57
CA LYS A 636 11.34 59.44 7.48
C LYS A 636 11.42 60.77 6.72
N TYR A 637 10.59 61.72 7.12
CA TYR A 637 10.57 63.11 6.66
C TYR A 637 11.94 63.79 6.79
N ASP A 638 12.41 64.43 5.71
CA ASP A 638 13.38 65.54 5.79
C ASP A 638 12.59 66.78 6.27
N GLU A 639 13.11 67.56 7.23
CA GLU A 639 12.44 68.78 7.72
C GLU A 639 12.26 69.81 6.58
N ILE A 640 11.00 70.09 6.22
CA ILE A 640 10.61 71.06 5.20
C ILE A 640 10.54 72.45 5.83
N HIS A 641 11.16 73.44 5.19
CA HIS A 641 11.16 74.84 5.63
C HIS A 641 10.53 75.74 4.55
N ALA A 642 10.03 76.92 4.95
CA ALA A 642 9.57 77.93 4.00
C ALA A 642 10.72 78.37 3.07
N GLY A 643 10.46 78.38 1.76
CA GLY A 643 11.43 78.66 0.69
C GLY A 643 12.04 77.42 0.00
N ASP A 644 11.68 76.21 0.42
CA ASP A 644 12.16 74.98 -0.22
C ASP A 644 11.39 74.63 -1.52
N GLU A 645 12.10 74.12 -2.54
CA GLU A 645 11.49 73.47 -3.72
C GLU A 645 11.09 72.04 -3.39
N VAL A 646 9.78 71.81 -3.36
CA VAL A 646 9.17 70.51 -3.05
C VAL A 646 8.47 69.96 -4.28
N LYS A 647 8.43 68.63 -4.40
CA LYS A 647 7.56 67.94 -5.34
C LYS A 647 6.32 67.50 -4.56
N VAL A 648 5.15 67.91 -5.03
CA VAL A 648 3.89 67.46 -4.43
C VAL A 648 3.58 66.07 -4.98
N LEU A 649 3.46 65.08 -4.11
CA LEU A 649 3.31 63.68 -4.49
C LEU A 649 1.95 63.40 -5.12
N SER A 650 0.87 63.94 -4.56
CA SER A 650 -0.50 63.81 -5.12
C SER A 650 -0.66 64.32 -6.55
N TYR A 651 0.10 65.36 -6.95
CA TYR A 651 -0.03 65.99 -8.27
C TYR A 651 1.19 65.74 -9.19
N GLY A 652 2.28 65.17 -8.67
CA GLY A 652 3.50 64.88 -9.40
C GLY A 652 4.29 66.10 -9.90
N GLN A 653 3.92 67.32 -9.49
CA GLN A 653 4.50 68.59 -9.96
C GLN A 653 5.40 69.24 -8.90
N LYS A 654 6.28 70.14 -9.35
CA LYS A 654 7.16 70.94 -8.49
C LYS A 654 6.47 72.21 -8.03
N GLY A 655 6.66 72.56 -6.77
CA GLY A 655 6.20 73.80 -6.17
C GLY A 655 7.20 74.34 -5.14
N GLU A 656 7.01 75.58 -4.75
CA GLU A 656 7.81 76.24 -3.72
C GLU A 656 6.96 76.45 -2.46
N VAL A 657 7.50 76.05 -1.30
CA VAL A 657 6.81 76.26 -0.02
C VAL A 657 6.90 77.74 0.34
N LEU A 658 5.77 78.43 0.44
CA LEU A 658 5.73 79.85 0.80
C LEU A 658 5.74 80.05 2.31
N GLU A 659 4.90 79.31 3.03
CA GLU A 659 4.82 79.33 4.49
C GLU A 659 4.35 77.98 5.04
N LEU A 660 4.72 77.71 6.28
CA LEU A 660 4.20 76.59 7.05
C LEU A 660 3.07 77.09 7.94
N VAL A 661 1.93 76.40 7.93
CA VAL A 661 0.74 76.75 8.72
C VAL A 661 0.53 75.68 9.77
N GLY A 662 1.21 75.82 10.91
CA GLY A 662 1.26 74.81 11.97
C GLY A 662 2.26 73.68 11.67
N ASP A 663 2.15 72.58 12.41
CA ASP A 663 3.11 71.45 12.33
C ASP A 663 2.79 70.44 11.22
N ASP A 664 1.59 70.47 10.62
CA ASP A 664 1.09 69.42 9.71
C ASP A 664 0.76 69.91 8.28
N GLU A 665 0.66 71.23 8.03
CA GLU A 665 0.25 71.79 6.73
C GLU A 665 1.18 72.92 6.23
N ALA A 666 1.35 73.00 4.92
CA ALA A 666 2.17 74.00 4.23
C ALA A 666 1.42 74.65 3.05
N VAL A 667 1.61 75.94 2.84
CA VAL A 667 1.10 76.64 1.66
C VAL A 667 2.17 76.57 0.56
N VAL A 668 1.86 75.86 -0.52
CA VAL A 668 2.78 75.62 -1.63
C VAL A 668 2.28 76.34 -2.89
N GLN A 669 3.19 77.04 -3.56
CA GLN A 669 2.93 77.66 -4.85
C GLN A 669 3.39 76.73 -5.97
N MET A 670 2.45 76.33 -6.83
CA MET A 670 2.69 75.49 -8.00
C MET A 670 2.40 76.32 -9.25
N GLY A 671 3.44 76.94 -9.82
CA GLY A 671 3.28 77.90 -10.92
C GLY A 671 2.52 79.16 -10.49
N ILE A 672 1.32 79.37 -11.03
CA ILE A 672 0.45 80.54 -10.77
C ILE A 672 -0.61 80.31 -9.68
N ILE A 673 -0.70 79.10 -9.14
CA ILE A 673 -1.73 78.70 -8.15
C ILE A 673 -1.07 78.49 -6.78
N LYS A 674 -1.73 78.94 -5.70
CA LYS A 674 -1.33 78.71 -4.31
C LYS A 674 -2.34 77.79 -3.63
N MET A 675 -1.88 76.74 -2.97
CA MET A 675 -2.74 75.75 -2.30
C MET A 675 -2.17 75.36 -0.93
N LYS A 676 -3.06 75.00 0.00
CA LYS A 676 -2.69 74.48 1.31
C LYS A 676 -2.66 72.95 1.24
N LEU A 677 -1.53 72.33 1.59
CA LEU A 677 -1.30 70.89 1.44
C LEU A 677 -0.68 70.31 2.72
N PRO A 678 -0.98 69.05 3.07
CA PRO A 678 -0.32 68.37 4.19
C PRO A 678 1.18 68.20 3.92
N ILE A 679 2.01 68.35 4.95
CA ILE A 679 3.47 68.16 4.84
C ILE A 679 3.82 66.73 4.40
N GLU A 680 2.96 65.75 4.74
CA GLU A 680 3.14 64.35 4.34
C GLU A 680 3.13 64.13 2.82
N ASP A 681 2.52 65.06 2.08
CA ASP A 681 2.35 64.98 0.63
C ASP A 681 3.43 65.75 -0.15
N LEU A 682 4.47 66.23 0.54
CA LEU A 682 5.56 67.03 0.00
C LEU A 682 6.89 66.28 0.11
N GLU A 683 7.61 66.18 -1.01
CA GLU A 683 8.95 65.59 -1.05
C GLU A 683 9.98 66.66 -1.44
N LYS A 684 10.96 66.94 -0.57
CA LYS A 684 11.98 67.96 -0.81
C LYS A 684 12.89 67.55 -1.97
N THR A 685 12.97 68.38 -3.01
CA THR A 685 13.83 68.08 -4.17
C THR A 685 15.20 68.75 -4.05
N LYS A 686 16.28 67.96 -4.10
CA LYS A 686 17.66 68.50 -4.15
C LYS A 686 17.97 69.07 -5.54
N LYS A 687 18.48 70.30 -5.62
CA LYS A 687 18.99 70.92 -6.85
C LYS A 687 20.02 70.02 -7.55
N LYS A 688 19.68 69.47 -8.72
CA LYS A 688 20.61 68.73 -9.58
C LYS A 688 21.41 69.71 -10.46
N LYS A 689 22.74 69.73 -10.28
CA LYS A 689 23.69 70.24 -11.30
C LYS A 689 23.69 69.26 -12.48
N GLU A 690 23.37 69.74 -13.68
CA GLU A 690 23.49 68.96 -14.91
C GLU A 690 24.95 68.68 -15.24
N LYS A 691 25.28 67.41 -15.51
CA LYS A 691 26.46 67.01 -16.28
C LYS A 691 26.13 65.80 -17.17
N PRO A 692 26.76 65.72 -18.35
CA PRO A 692 26.20 65.09 -19.56
C PRO A 692 26.32 63.57 -19.60
N VAL A 693 25.45 62.98 -20.43
CA VAL A 693 25.33 61.55 -20.73
C VAL A 693 26.65 60.99 -21.27
N LYS A 694 27.14 59.92 -20.64
CA LYS A 694 28.04 58.94 -21.28
C LYS A 694 27.30 57.61 -21.38
N MET A 695 27.02 57.21 -22.62
CA MET A 695 26.72 55.82 -22.95
C MET A 695 27.97 54.99 -22.63
N VAL A 696 27.83 54.01 -21.75
CA VAL A 696 28.80 52.91 -21.64
C VAL A 696 28.03 51.60 -21.66
N THR A 697 28.47 50.77 -22.58
CA THR A 697 27.99 49.48 -23.02
C THR A 697 27.88 48.47 -21.87
N ARG A 698 26.76 47.76 -21.82
CA ARG A 698 26.55 46.56 -20.99
C ARG A 698 27.66 45.54 -21.26
N GLN A 699 28.32 45.07 -20.20
CA GLN A 699 28.99 43.78 -20.17
C GLN A 699 28.55 43.01 -18.92
N ASN A 700 28.10 41.78 -19.17
CA ASN A 700 27.81 40.67 -18.27
C ASN A 700 27.65 40.96 -16.76
N ARG A 701 26.39 41.02 -16.30
CA ARG A 701 26.09 40.51 -14.96
C ARG A 701 25.91 39.00 -15.08
N GLN A 702 26.92 38.24 -14.67
CA GLN A 702 26.67 36.87 -14.23
C GLN A 702 25.80 36.98 -12.97
N THR A 703 24.59 36.42 -13.02
CA THR A 703 23.75 36.20 -11.85
C THR A 703 24.43 35.14 -10.99
N ILE A 704 25.18 35.57 -9.98
CA ILE A 704 25.66 34.69 -8.92
C ILE A 704 24.47 34.16 -8.11
N GLN A 705 24.57 32.92 -7.65
CA GLN A 705 23.58 32.31 -6.77
C GLN A 705 23.66 32.95 -5.38
N THR A 706 22.55 32.94 -4.63
CA THR A 706 22.46 33.47 -3.27
C THR A 706 23.12 32.56 -2.22
N GLU A 707 23.57 31.38 -2.64
CA GLU A 707 24.16 30.35 -1.80
C GLU A 707 25.58 30.01 -2.28
N LEU A 708 26.51 29.88 -1.33
CA LEU A 708 27.88 29.42 -1.55
C LEU A 708 28.09 28.08 -0.85
N ASP A 709 28.44 27.03 -1.60
CA ASP A 709 28.76 25.71 -1.05
C ASP A 709 30.27 25.50 -0.92
N LEU A 710 30.72 25.36 0.33
CA LEU A 710 32.11 25.16 0.72
C LEU A 710 32.39 23.74 1.23
N ARG A 711 31.45 22.80 1.05
CA ARG A 711 31.65 21.39 1.44
C ARG A 711 32.76 20.76 0.59
N GLY A 712 33.72 20.11 1.25
CA GLY A 712 34.85 19.44 0.58
C GLY A 712 36.10 20.30 0.40
N TYR A 713 36.03 21.61 0.67
CA TYR A 713 37.19 22.50 0.63
C TYR A 713 38.08 22.34 1.86
N ARG A 714 39.40 22.57 1.69
CA ARG A 714 40.32 22.72 2.83
C ARG A 714 40.21 24.12 3.42
N TYR A 715 40.64 24.28 4.68
CA TYR A 715 40.46 25.50 5.47
C TYR A 715 40.89 26.80 4.74
N GLU A 716 42.09 26.83 4.16
CA GLU A 716 42.62 28.04 3.51
C GLU A 716 41.94 28.34 2.17
N GLU A 717 41.60 27.31 1.40
CA GLU A 717 40.90 27.43 0.11
C GLU A 717 39.46 27.94 0.30
N ALA A 718 38.76 27.42 1.32
CA ALA A 718 37.39 27.84 1.65
C ALA A 718 37.31 29.32 2.04
N VAL A 719 38.34 29.86 2.70
CA VAL A 719 38.40 31.28 3.07
C VAL A 719 38.63 32.16 1.84
N GLY A 720 39.49 31.74 0.90
CA GLY A 720 39.74 32.49 -0.34
C GLY A 720 38.50 32.58 -1.24
N GLU A 721 37.77 31.47 -1.40
CA GLU A 721 36.51 31.44 -2.16
C GLU A 721 35.41 32.28 -1.49
N LEU A 722 35.32 32.21 -0.16
CA LEU A 722 34.36 33.01 0.60
C LEU A 722 34.58 34.52 0.43
N ASP A 723 35.83 34.97 0.44
CA ASP A 723 36.19 36.38 0.30
C ASP A 723 35.77 36.92 -1.08
N GLN A 724 36.10 36.19 -2.14
CA GLN A 724 35.72 36.56 -3.51
C GLN A 724 34.20 36.57 -3.71
N TYR A 725 33.49 35.61 -3.12
CA TYR A 725 32.05 35.53 -3.21
C TYR A 725 31.36 36.70 -2.50
N ILE A 726 31.83 37.12 -1.33
CA ILE A 726 31.25 38.25 -0.60
C ILE A 726 31.42 39.55 -1.40
N ASP A 727 32.58 39.78 -2.01
CA ASP A 727 32.80 40.95 -2.86
C ASP A 727 31.85 40.98 -4.06
N GLN A 728 31.60 39.83 -4.69
CA GLN A 728 30.66 39.72 -5.80
C GLN A 728 29.20 39.91 -5.33
N ALA A 729 28.85 39.39 -4.16
CA ALA A 729 27.52 39.53 -3.58
C ALA A 729 27.18 40.98 -3.21
N VAL A 730 28.16 41.72 -2.68
CA VAL A 730 28.05 43.16 -2.41
C VAL A 730 27.90 43.95 -3.72
N LEU A 731 28.71 43.64 -4.75
CA LEU A 731 28.60 44.28 -6.07
C LEU A 731 27.25 44.01 -6.74
N SER A 732 26.65 42.85 -6.45
CA SER A 732 25.33 42.44 -6.95
C SER A 732 24.17 42.93 -6.09
N ASN A 733 24.47 43.63 -4.99
CA ASN A 733 23.52 44.26 -4.06
C ASN A 733 22.57 43.25 -3.38
N TYR A 734 23.10 42.08 -3.00
CA TYR A 734 22.36 41.13 -2.16
C TYR A 734 22.40 41.57 -0.70
N GLU A 735 21.22 41.61 -0.06
CA GLU A 735 21.11 41.94 1.35
C GLU A 735 21.53 40.77 2.26
N GLN A 736 21.31 39.53 1.81
CA GLN A 736 21.59 38.31 2.58
C GLN A 736 22.12 37.19 1.67
N VAL A 737 23.09 36.42 2.18
CA VAL A 737 23.67 35.26 1.51
C VAL A 737 23.80 34.06 2.44
N TYR A 738 23.71 32.86 1.88
CA TYR A 738 23.79 31.59 2.61
C TYR A 738 25.11 30.88 2.31
N ILE A 739 25.83 30.46 3.34
CA ILE A 739 27.14 29.80 3.19
C ILE A 739 27.05 28.40 3.80
N ILE A 740 27.11 27.38 2.95
CA ILE A 740 26.96 25.98 3.31
C ILE A 740 28.36 25.40 3.55
N HIS A 741 28.67 25.02 4.79
CA HIS A 741 29.96 24.44 5.17
C HIS A 741 29.85 23.00 5.69
N GLY A 742 28.63 22.48 5.85
CA GLY A 742 28.35 21.13 6.34
C GLY A 742 28.49 20.96 7.86
N LYS A 743 28.00 19.82 8.38
CA LYS A 743 27.90 19.49 9.82
C LYS A 743 29.06 18.65 10.37
N GLY A 744 30.20 18.56 9.66
CA GLY A 744 31.32 17.67 10.01
C GLY A 744 32.03 18.04 11.33
N THR A 745 33.37 18.04 11.37
CA THR A 745 34.15 18.34 12.59
C THR A 745 34.04 19.80 13.09
N GLY A 746 33.21 20.65 12.46
CA GLY A 746 33.04 22.07 12.80
C GLY A 746 34.21 22.98 12.42
N ALA A 747 35.26 22.44 11.79
CA ALA A 747 36.45 23.20 11.40
C ALA A 747 36.14 24.28 10.35
N LEU A 748 35.40 23.94 9.29
CA LEU A 748 34.98 24.88 8.25
C LEU A 748 33.97 25.92 8.77
N GLN A 749 33.05 25.52 9.65
CA GLN A 749 32.13 26.46 10.31
C GLN A 749 32.88 27.56 11.06
N LYS A 750 33.89 27.17 11.86
CA LYS A 750 34.73 28.13 12.59
C LYS A 750 35.55 28.99 11.63
N ALA A 751 36.02 28.45 10.50
CA ALA A 751 36.73 29.20 9.48
C ALA A 751 35.87 30.33 8.89
N VAL A 752 34.68 29.96 8.40
CA VAL A 752 33.70 30.87 7.80
C VAL A 752 33.29 31.96 8.78
N GLN A 753 32.90 31.59 10.00
CA GLN A 753 32.46 32.57 11.00
C GLN A 753 33.58 33.51 11.44
N ASN A 754 34.82 33.02 11.58
CA ASN A 754 35.96 33.88 11.94
C ASN A 754 36.34 34.85 10.81
N HIS A 755 36.17 34.43 9.55
CA HIS A 755 36.41 35.29 8.40
C HIS A 755 35.29 36.36 8.26
N LEU A 756 34.02 35.96 8.35
CA LEU A 756 32.87 36.87 8.34
C LEU A 756 32.92 37.94 9.44
N LYS A 757 33.41 37.59 10.64
CA LYS A 757 33.61 38.57 11.74
C LYS A 757 34.59 39.69 11.38
N LYS A 758 35.57 39.43 10.51
CA LYS A 758 36.63 40.39 10.15
C LYS A 758 36.32 41.15 8.85
N HIS A 759 35.37 40.68 8.06
CA HIS A 759 35.08 41.24 6.74
C HIS A 759 34.26 42.54 6.86
N LYS A 760 34.73 43.64 6.26
CA LYS A 760 34.16 44.98 6.45
C LYS A 760 32.74 45.15 5.88
N SER A 761 32.42 44.38 4.85
CA SER A 761 31.15 44.44 4.11
C SER A 761 30.03 43.59 4.74
N VAL A 762 30.32 42.84 5.79
CA VAL A 762 29.31 42.06 6.53
C VAL A 762 28.76 42.92 7.68
N LYS A 763 27.43 43.00 7.78
CA LYS A 763 26.71 43.73 8.81
C LYS A 763 26.46 42.86 10.04
N SER A 764 25.97 41.65 9.83
CA SER A 764 25.70 40.67 10.88
C SER A 764 25.76 39.25 10.29
N PHE A 765 25.93 38.22 11.11
CA PHE A 765 25.77 36.83 10.65
C PHE A 765 25.20 35.96 11.77
N ARG A 766 24.47 34.90 11.39
CA ARG A 766 23.86 33.92 12.30
C ARG A 766 23.96 32.51 11.74
N GLY A 767 23.76 31.50 12.58
CA GLY A 767 23.54 30.12 12.11
C GLY A 767 22.22 29.99 11.34
N GLY A 768 22.16 29.04 10.41
CA GLY A 768 20.94 28.70 9.69
C GLY A 768 19.87 28.13 10.63
N MET A 769 18.61 28.52 10.40
CA MET A 769 17.45 27.90 11.05
C MET A 769 17.23 26.47 10.52
N PRO A 770 16.43 25.63 11.20
CA PRO A 770 16.15 24.27 10.73
C PRO A 770 15.63 24.19 9.28
N SER A 771 14.88 25.20 8.83
CA SER A 771 14.39 25.34 7.45
C SER A 771 15.46 25.79 6.43
N GLU A 772 16.61 26.29 6.90
CA GLU A 772 17.70 26.87 6.09
C GLU A 772 18.94 25.96 6.08
N GLY A 773 18.80 24.68 6.46
CA GLY A 773 19.92 23.72 6.55
C GLY A 773 20.55 23.58 7.95
N GLY A 774 20.01 24.29 8.94
CA GLY A 774 20.37 24.18 10.36
C GLY A 774 21.85 24.47 10.63
N PHE A 775 22.46 23.70 11.54
CA PHE A 775 23.86 23.89 11.97
C PHE A 775 24.92 23.78 10.86
N GLY A 776 24.58 23.29 9.66
CA GLY A 776 25.50 23.15 8.54
C GLY A 776 25.64 24.40 7.66
N VAL A 777 24.88 25.46 7.97
CA VAL A 777 24.79 26.69 7.15
C VAL A 777 24.98 27.91 8.04
N THR A 778 25.68 28.92 7.53
CA THR A 778 25.81 30.25 8.13
C THR A 778 25.20 31.29 7.19
N VAL A 779 24.30 32.12 7.72
CA VAL A 779 23.64 33.20 6.98
C VAL A 779 24.32 34.52 7.31
N ALA A 780 24.78 35.25 6.29
CA ALA A 780 25.45 36.54 6.43
C ALA A 780 24.60 37.66 5.81
N GLU A 781 24.39 38.74 6.56
CA GLU A 781 23.73 39.97 6.11
C GLU A 781 24.80 40.96 5.68
N LEU A 782 24.70 41.48 4.45
CA LEU A 782 25.67 42.40 3.86
C LEU A 782 25.24 43.86 4.07
N LYS A 783 26.17 44.80 3.96
CA LYS A 783 25.95 46.24 4.22
C LYS A 783 25.45 47.03 3.02
#